data_AF-A0A9N7NDK7-F1
#
_entry.id   AF-A0A9N7NDK7-F1
#
_cell.length_a   1.000
_cell.length_b   1.000
_cell.length_c   1.000
_cell.angle_alpha   90.00
_cell.angle_beta   90.00
_cell.angle_gamma   90.00
#
_symmetry.space_group_name_H-M   'P 1'
#
loop_
_entity.id
_entity.type
_entity.pdbx_description
1 polymer ?
#
loop_
_entity_poly.entity_id
_entity_poly.type
_entity_poly.pdbx_seq_one_letter_code
_entity_poly.pdbx_strand_id
1 'polypeptide(L)'
;MSTTNLMDIDISRLNKTILCYAETIYRFNGLWEGPDPLTPLISLFLIQLTFSMSFIHLLVYALKPFNQPPFVAELLGGILLGPSAFGRITTFRKLLFPNYSFKVLEPMAHLSITLYAFLVGLKMDVKAILRLGPKSTKVSVATISIPFSVGCGLFFLFAGDHDQWLGCLFWGSALASTGFSILTRILDRQQILHTEAGKTAASSALVADISTWALLALSLAATSSRNNIHWSIISTTAFVLLCVYYVRPALGWAIRKTPEGQGYSEFYICSVLAGMFVSGVLTDVFGTHPMIGAFVFGLVIPNEVLEATIADKLEDFVVGILLPVYFVVCGLRTNVDAVSTGTSWAVVGSVVVVACAVKAFGALLVAAFSEFPIDEALAVGLLTNAKSVMALVVLETGQIQGVLNTQMYSVMVVAVLVMTMIVTPAAIYYRPVQNLTPYKRRTVQKAKSDDELRVLACIYDPRNVPPLIHILRTTHASPRSPLSVFAVQLVELVGRASAATTLVAHAPRRRASTAPNHHHHHGGQVEAQADQMVAALDNYELRSQGVRTHAYTARCPLATMDDDISNVARDKRAALILLPFHRQQSSPNEPMDEITPATRAVNEAVLSGAPCSVGILADRGFAGSHDHAANIALLYFGGPDDREALAYAWRMAGGEGVSLTVVRFISSGESANGKSGHMEDPSDGFEVSLEMDYEQERLLDDDYLQKFRTATADDKSISYFELVLNDEEEAIKAIKSMDGHGHDLYVVGRGRGMVCPLTSGLADWCDCPELGPIGDLLVTSEFESVFSVLIVQQYVKTNRSREGSIRSSNSGNYGEEMVMRPSLSGSDGGLEHYGSFREWDHEN
;
A
#
# COMPACT_ATOMS: atom_id res chain seq x y z
N MET A 1 21.66 -29.03 60.88
CA MET A 1 22.48 -30.25 60.95
C MET A 1 21.87 -31.27 59.99
N SER A 2 22.42 -31.38 58.78
CA SER A 2 22.47 -32.61 57.96
C SER A 2 23.03 -32.26 56.58
N THR A 3 24.19 -32.83 56.34
CA THR A 3 25.02 -32.86 55.14
C THR A 3 24.26 -33.26 53.87
N THR A 4 24.35 -32.45 52.82
CA THR A 4 24.11 -32.88 51.43
C THR A 4 25.38 -32.71 50.61
N ASN A 5 25.72 -33.78 49.90
CA ASN A 5 26.93 -34.00 49.11
C ASN A 5 27.36 -32.77 48.29
N LEU A 6 28.43 -32.09 48.73
CA LEU A 6 29.27 -31.33 47.82
C LEU A 6 29.99 -32.35 46.94
N MET A 7 29.55 -32.49 45.69
CA MET A 7 30.43 -33.03 44.66
C MET A 7 31.74 -32.24 44.72
N ASP A 8 32.87 -32.92 44.81
CA ASP A 8 34.19 -32.33 44.58
C ASP A 8 34.20 -31.84 43.12
N ILE A 9 33.80 -30.59 42.93
CA ILE A 9 33.94 -29.89 41.67
C ILE A 9 35.44 -29.61 41.55
N ASP A 10 36.09 -30.25 40.57
CA ASP A 10 37.50 -30.05 40.29
C ASP A 10 37.71 -28.64 39.69
N ILE A 11 37.83 -27.64 40.56
CA ILE A 11 37.93 -26.20 40.25
C ILE A 11 39.11 -25.93 39.30
N SER A 12 40.13 -26.81 39.31
CA SER A 12 41.31 -26.71 38.44
C SER A 12 41.00 -26.90 36.95
N ARG A 13 39.86 -27.53 36.59
CA ARG A 13 39.43 -27.74 35.20
C ARG A 13 38.50 -26.66 34.66
N LEU A 14 37.98 -25.77 35.52
CA LEU A 14 37.05 -24.72 35.12
C LEU A 14 37.79 -23.38 35.00
N ASN A 15 38.33 -23.09 33.82
CA ASN A 15 38.89 -21.79 33.47
C ASN A 15 37.78 -20.71 33.28
N LYS A 16 36.72 -20.72 34.11
CA LYS A 16 35.52 -19.87 34.04
C LYS A 16 35.06 -19.46 35.45
N THR A 17 34.58 -18.23 35.59
CA THR A 17 34.03 -17.69 36.84
C THR A 17 32.76 -18.43 37.27
N ILE A 18 32.74 -18.99 38.47
CA ILE A 18 31.57 -19.66 39.08
C ILE A 18 30.72 -18.60 39.80
N LEU A 19 29.44 -18.48 39.44
CA LEU A 19 28.48 -17.61 40.12
C LEU A 19 27.51 -18.47 40.94
N CYS A 20 27.60 -18.40 42.27
CA CYS A 20 26.65 -19.04 43.18
C CYS A 20 25.46 -18.11 43.44
N TYR A 21 24.23 -18.60 43.26
CA TYR A 21 23.00 -17.87 43.59
C TYR A 21 21.92 -18.83 44.10
N ALA A 22 20.94 -18.30 44.84
CA ALA A 22 19.84 -19.09 45.39
C ALA A 22 18.83 -19.49 44.31
N GLU A 23 18.44 -20.76 44.27
CA GLU A 23 17.57 -21.36 43.23
C GLU A 23 16.07 -21.06 43.41
N THR A 24 15.67 -20.27 44.41
CA THR A 24 14.26 -20.07 44.76
C THR A 24 13.54 -19.19 43.74
N ILE A 25 12.69 -19.81 42.91
CA ILE A 25 11.84 -19.18 41.88
C ILE A 25 10.72 -18.34 42.51
N TYR A 26 10.26 -18.70 43.72
CA TYR A 26 9.09 -18.10 44.38
C TYR A 26 9.42 -17.53 45.76
N ARG A 27 8.76 -16.42 46.09
CA ARG A 27 8.68 -15.85 47.43
C ARG A 27 7.54 -16.55 48.18
N PHE A 28 7.77 -17.01 49.41
CA PHE A 28 6.70 -17.46 50.31
C PHE A 28 6.29 -16.36 51.31
N ASN A 29 7.18 -15.42 51.62
CA ASN A 29 6.92 -14.31 52.54
C ASN A 29 6.78 -12.99 51.75
N GLY A 30 5.76 -12.19 52.10
CA GLY A 30 5.41 -10.94 51.41
C GLY A 30 6.42 -9.81 51.59
N LEU A 31 6.03 -8.57 51.24
CA LEU A 31 6.87 -7.36 51.34
C LEU A 31 7.46 -7.14 52.75
N TRP A 32 6.75 -7.59 53.78
CA TRP A 32 7.04 -7.30 55.19
C TRP A 32 7.94 -8.33 55.89
N GLU A 33 8.14 -9.52 55.30
CA GLU A 33 8.85 -10.64 55.97
C GLU A 33 9.90 -11.35 55.07
N GLY A 34 10.21 -10.80 53.89
CA GLY A 34 11.11 -11.41 52.91
C GLY A 34 12.16 -10.44 52.31
N PRO A 35 13.29 -10.96 51.79
CA PRO A 35 14.34 -10.15 51.15
C PRO A 35 13.83 -9.40 49.92
N ASP A 36 14.47 -8.30 49.50
CA ASP A 36 14.05 -7.34 48.46
C ASP A 36 13.06 -7.89 47.40
N PRO A 37 11.96 -7.19 47.07
CA PRO A 37 10.91 -7.68 46.15
C PRO A 37 11.39 -7.98 44.72
N LEU A 38 12.62 -7.59 44.37
CA LEU A 38 13.29 -7.82 43.10
C LEU A 38 14.17 -9.09 43.08
N THR A 39 14.24 -9.83 44.20
CA THR A 39 14.96 -11.11 44.26
C THR A 39 14.27 -12.26 43.51
N PRO A 40 12.93 -12.42 43.48
CA PRO A 40 12.28 -13.46 42.68
C PRO A 40 12.46 -13.24 41.17
N LEU A 41 12.80 -14.32 40.45
CA LEU A 41 13.15 -14.25 39.02
C LEU A 41 12.00 -13.75 38.14
N ILE A 42 10.77 -14.19 38.40
CA ILE A 42 9.59 -13.82 37.58
C ILE A 42 9.26 -12.34 37.75
N SER A 43 9.19 -11.83 38.98
CA SER A 43 8.90 -10.41 39.25
C SER A 43 9.94 -9.49 38.63
N LEU A 44 11.22 -9.86 38.74
CA LEU A 44 12.30 -9.13 38.11
C LEU A 44 12.17 -9.13 36.58
N PHE A 45 11.88 -10.28 35.97
CA PHE A 45 11.69 -10.39 34.53
C PHE A 45 10.52 -9.53 34.04
N LEU A 46 9.38 -9.52 34.75
CA LEU A 46 8.24 -8.66 34.39
C LEU A 46 8.63 -7.17 34.44
N ILE A 47 9.36 -6.75 35.46
CA ILE A 47 9.84 -5.36 35.57
C ILE A 47 10.84 -5.03 34.46
N GLN A 48 11.78 -5.92 34.16
CA GLN A 48 12.73 -5.79 33.04
C GLN A 48 11.98 -5.64 31.70
N LEU A 49 10.95 -6.46 31.49
CA LEU A 49 10.12 -6.46 30.29
C LEU A 49 9.32 -5.15 30.17
N THR A 50 8.61 -4.74 31.22
CA THR A 50 7.85 -3.48 31.21
C THR A 50 8.76 -2.26 31.02
N PHE A 51 9.90 -2.22 31.72
CA PHE A 51 10.84 -1.11 31.62
C PHE A 51 11.46 -1.03 30.22
N SER A 52 11.92 -2.16 29.67
CA SER A 52 12.52 -2.20 28.33
C SER A 52 11.54 -1.80 27.23
N MET A 53 10.29 -2.29 27.29
CA MET A 53 9.24 -1.88 26.34
C MET A 53 8.94 -0.39 26.40
N SER A 54 8.71 0.13 27.61
CA SER A 54 8.43 1.54 27.81
C SER A 54 9.56 2.42 27.27
N PHE A 55 10.81 2.02 27.54
CA PHE A 55 12.00 2.72 27.06
C PHE A 55 12.14 2.67 25.53
N ILE A 56 11.94 1.50 24.92
CA ILE A 56 12.01 1.33 23.47
C ILE A 56 10.87 2.10 22.78
N HIS A 57 9.65 2.06 23.29
CA HIS A 57 8.53 2.83 22.74
C HIS A 57 8.76 4.35 22.84
N LEU A 58 9.37 4.83 23.93
CA LEU A 58 9.79 6.22 24.05
C LEU A 58 10.82 6.59 22.97
N LEU A 59 11.77 5.71 22.69
CA LEU A 59 12.75 5.91 21.61
C LEU A 59 12.10 5.88 20.22
N VAL A 60 11.14 4.98 19.97
CA VAL A 60 10.35 4.96 18.72
C VAL A 60 9.61 6.29 18.55
N TYR A 61 8.99 6.81 19.60
CA TYR A 61 8.32 8.11 19.59
C TYR A 61 9.32 9.25 19.31
N ALA A 62 10.49 9.24 19.97
CA ALA A 62 11.54 10.24 19.78
C ALA A 62 12.17 10.19 18.37
N LEU A 63 12.24 9.02 17.74
CA LEU A 63 12.80 8.81 16.41
C LEU A 63 11.75 8.94 15.27
N LYS A 64 10.46 9.06 15.62
CA LYS A 64 9.37 9.33 14.68
C LYS A 64 9.64 10.49 13.69
N PRO A 65 10.16 11.67 14.10
CA PRO A 65 10.44 12.77 13.16
C PRO A 65 11.55 12.45 12.15
N PHE A 66 12.44 11.50 12.44
CA PHE A 66 13.51 11.06 11.53
C PHE A 66 13.06 9.93 10.59
N ASN A 67 11.79 9.53 10.65
CA ASN A 67 11.22 8.42 9.86
C ASN A 67 11.95 7.07 10.01
N GLN A 68 12.70 6.89 11.09
CA GLN A 68 13.47 5.66 11.30
C GLN A 68 12.54 4.46 11.58
N PRO A 69 12.90 3.25 11.12
CA PRO A 69 12.13 2.04 11.38
C PRO A 69 12.23 1.62 12.87
N PRO A 70 11.22 0.93 13.43
CA PRO A 70 11.24 0.48 14.83
C PRO A 70 12.48 -0.32 15.22
N PHE A 71 12.97 -1.18 14.31
CA PHE A 71 14.21 -1.96 14.47
C PHE A 71 15.39 -1.14 14.98
N VAL A 72 15.54 0.08 14.46
CA VAL A 72 16.63 0.98 14.83
C VAL A 72 16.48 1.46 16.28
N ALA A 73 15.26 1.80 16.69
CA ALA A 73 14.95 2.22 18.06
C ALA A 73 15.11 1.06 19.05
N GLU A 74 14.70 -0.15 18.65
CA GLU A 74 14.86 -1.38 19.44
C GLU A 74 16.33 -1.71 19.67
N LEU A 75 17.15 -1.73 18.61
CA LEU A 75 18.58 -1.99 18.71
C LEU A 75 19.31 -0.90 19.50
N LEU A 76 19.03 0.38 19.23
CA LEU A 76 19.59 1.49 19.98
C LEU A 76 19.17 1.44 21.45
N GLY A 77 17.90 1.11 21.72
CA GLY A 77 17.36 0.94 23.05
C GLY A 77 18.08 -0.16 23.83
N GLY A 78 18.29 -1.31 23.21
CA GLY A 78 19.12 -2.38 23.76
C GLY A 78 20.53 -1.91 24.12
N ILE A 79 21.24 -1.26 23.19
CA ILE A 79 22.61 -0.77 23.42
C ILE A 79 22.66 0.25 24.57
N LEU A 80 21.66 1.13 24.65
CA LEU A 80 21.56 2.14 25.72
C LEU A 80 21.29 1.52 27.09
N LEU A 81 20.43 0.49 27.16
CA LEU A 81 20.18 -0.28 28.39
C LEU A 81 21.38 -1.15 28.78
N GLY A 82 22.22 -1.50 27.81
CA GLY A 82 23.44 -2.28 27.97
C GLY A 82 24.55 -1.58 28.76
N PRO A 83 25.70 -2.26 28.96
CA PRO A 83 26.86 -1.71 29.68
C PRO A 83 27.48 -0.49 29.00
N SER A 84 27.12 -0.22 27.73
CA SER A 84 27.63 0.89 26.94
C SER A 84 27.10 2.26 27.39
N ALA A 85 25.94 2.33 28.06
CA ALA A 85 25.39 3.58 28.61
C ALA A 85 24.82 3.40 30.03
N PHE A 86 23.51 3.09 30.19
CA PHE A 86 22.89 3.00 31.52
C PHE A 86 23.48 1.88 32.38
N GLY A 87 23.91 0.78 31.76
CA GLY A 87 24.60 -0.31 32.45
C GLY A 87 25.98 0.06 33.04
N ARG A 88 26.52 1.25 32.75
CA ARG A 88 27.70 1.80 33.45
C ARG A 88 27.38 2.17 34.90
N ILE A 89 26.14 2.56 35.17
CA ILE A 89 25.68 2.87 36.52
C ILE A 89 25.55 1.54 37.27
N THR A 90 26.51 1.26 38.15
CA THR A 90 26.61 -0.03 38.84
C THR A 90 25.36 -0.36 39.65
N THR A 91 24.69 0.64 40.23
CA THR A 91 23.40 0.49 40.91
C THR A 91 22.30 0.04 39.97
N PHE A 92 22.16 0.68 38.80
CA PHE A 92 21.17 0.31 37.79
C PHE A 92 21.38 -1.12 37.30
N ARG A 93 22.63 -1.48 36.95
CA ARG A 93 22.96 -2.83 36.49
C ARG A 93 22.67 -3.89 37.54
N LYS A 94 23.06 -3.67 38.81
CA LYS A 94 22.81 -4.63 39.89
C LYS A 94 21.32 -4.77 40.24
N LEU A 95 20.56 -3.69 40.14
CA LEU A 95 19.13 -3.66 40.48
C LEU A 95 18.28 -4.27 39.36
N LEU A 96 18.51 -3.84 38.11
CA LEU A 96 17.64 -4.15 36.99
C LEU A 96 18.15 -5.32 36.14
N PHE A 97 19.47 -5.51 35.98
CA PHE A 97 20.06 -6.57 35.14
C PHE A 97 21.16 -7.35 35.88
N PRO A 98 20.86 -8.00 37.00
CA PRO A 98 21.84 -8.81 37.71
C PRO A 98 22.22 -10.06 36.91
N ASN A 99 23.45 -10.55 37.09
CA ASN A 99 23.98 -11.68 36.30
C ASN A 99 23.10 -12.95 36.35
N TYR A 100 22.37 -13.17 37.44
CA TYR A 100 21.48 -14.33 37.56
C TYR A 100 20.22 -14.24 36.67
N SER A 101 19.78 -13.04 36.28
CA SER A 101 18.59 -12.87 35.43
C SER A 101 18.80 -13.32 33.98
N PHE A 102 20.06 -13.41 33.53
CA PHE A 102 20.39 -13.93 32.18
C PHE A 102 19.85 -15.34 31.95
N LYS A 103 19.72 -16.16 33.01
CA LYS A 103 19.15 -17.51 32.92
C LYS A 103 17.70 -17.54 32.45
N VAL A 104 16.95 -16.45 32.61
CA VAL A 104 15.57 -16.31 32.11
C VAL A 104 15.54 -15.45 30.85
N LEU A 105 16.30 -14.35 30.85
CA LEU A 105 16.30 -13.38 29.76
C LEU A 105 16.79 -13.98 28.43
N GLU A 106 17.84 -14.81 28.46
CA GLU A 106 18.44 -15.42 27.27
C GLU A 106 17.51 -16.48 26.63
N PRO A 107 16.95 -17.46 27.37
CA PRO A 107 15.95 -18.36 26.79
C PRO A 107 14.73 -17.64 26.22
N MET A 108 14.23 -16.58 26.88
CA MET A 108 13.11 -15.79 26.37
C MET A 108 13.47 -15.01 25.09
N ALA A 109 14.69 -14.47 25.01
CA ALA A 109 15.22 -13.86 23.79
C ALA A 109 15.35 -14.87 22.64
N HIS A 110 15.83 -16.09 22.90
CA HIS A 110 15.94 -17.15 21.89
C HIS A 110 14.56 -17.69 21.44
N LEU A 111 13.59 -17.76 22.36
CA LEU A 111 12.20 -18.07 22.03
C LEU A 111 11.61 -16.99 21.11
N SER A 112 11.86 -15.72 21.42
CA SER A 112 11.43 -14.56 20.63
C SER A 112 11.93 -14.64 19.18
N ILE A 113 13.24 -14.82 18.96
CA ILE A 113 13.79 -14.93 17.60
C ILE A 113 13.34 -16.19 16.87
N THR A 114 13.01 -17.28 17.59
CA THR A 114 12.46 -18.50 16.99
C THR A 114 11.05 -18.25 16.46
N LEU A 115 10.20 -17.57 17.23
CA LEU A 115 8.87 -17.14 16.78
C LEU A 115 8.95 -16.10 15.66
N TYR A 116 9.87 -15.14 15.77
CA TYR A 116 10.11 -14.15 14.72
C TYR A 116 10.58 -14.82 13.43
N ALA A 117 11.47 -15.81 13.49
CA ALA A 117 11.92 -16.58 12.35
C ALA A 117 10.81 -17.35 11.66
N PHE A 118 9.90 -17.95 12.42
CA PHE A 118 8.69 -18.54 11.88
C PHE A 118 7.84 -17.49 11.16
N LEU A 119 7.63 -16.31 11.76
CA LEU A 119 6.95 -15.20 11.12
C LEU A 119 7.68 -14.68 9.89
N VAL A 120 9.01 -14.73 9.81
CA VAL A 120 9.74 -14.35 8.60
C VAL A 120 9.57 -15.41 7.52
N GLY A 121 9.72 -16.69 7.86
CA GLY A 121 9.59 -17.80 6.91
C GLY A 121 8.19 -17.88 6.31
N LEU A 122 7.18 -17.69 7.13
CA LEU A 122 5.79 -17.66 6.68
C LEU A 122 5.56 -16.46 5.70
N LYS A 123 6.40 -15.39 5.69
CA LYS A 123 6.24 -14.08 4.97
C LYS A 123 7.01 -14.01 3.70
N MET A 124 7.77 -15.06 3.47
CA MET A 124 8.70 -15.12 2.40
C MET A 124 8.07 -15.89 1.25
N ASP A 125 7.70 -15.16 0.20
CA ASP A 125 7.25 -15.78 -1.04
C ASP A 125 8.46 -16.31 -1.84
N VAL A 126 8.75 -17.60 -1.67
CA VAL A 126 9.81 -18.29 -2.42
C VAL A 126 9.48 -18.33 -3.92
N LYS A 127 8.21 -18.33 -4.32
CA LYS A 127 7.83 -18.33 -5.75
C LYS A 127 8.16 -17.00 -6.40
N ALA A 128 8.11 -15.89 -5.67
CA ALA A 128 8.55 -14.59 -6.16
C ALA A 128 10.02 -14.65 -6.63
N ILE A 129 10.89 -15.38 -5.93
CA ILE A 129 12.31 -15.57 -6.29
C ILE A 129 12.49 -16.23 -7.66
N LEU A 130 11.66 -17.22 -7.97
CA LEU A 130 11.70 -17.93 -9.25
C LEU A 130 11.23 -17.06 -10.43
N ARG A 131 10.49 -15.99 -10.15
CA ARG A 131 9.99 -15.02 -11.14
C ARG A 131 10.90 -13.80 -11.30
N LEU A 132 12.06 -13.76 -10.62
CA LEU A 132 13.00 -12.64 -10.76
C LEU A 132 13.50 -12.51 -12.20
N GLY A 133 13.46 -11.29 -12.72
CA GLY A 133 14.11 -10.97 -13.98
C GLY A 133 15.63 -11.07 -13.88
N PRO A 134 16.33 -11.35 -15.00
CA PRO A 134 17.78 -11.56 -15.02
C PRO A 134 18.58 -10.35 -14.50
N LYS A 135 18.02 -9.15 -14.59
CA LYS A 135 18.61 -7.92 -14.03
C LYS A 135 18.70 -8.01 -12.50
N SER A 136 17.59 -8.31 -11.82
CA SER A 136 17.56 -8.43 -10.34
C SER A 136 18.46 -9.56 -9.85
N THR A 137 18.48 -10.71 -10.52
CA THR A 137 19.35 -11.83 -10.14
C THR A 137 20.83 -11.45 -10.18
N LYS A 138 21.30 -10.75 -11.21
CA LYS A 138 22.70 -10.29 -11.31
C LYS A 138 23.05 -9.32 -10.18
N VAL A 139 22.16 -8.36 -9.88
CA VAL A 139 22.34 -7.41 -8.77
C VAL A 139 22.47 -8.17 -7.45
N SER A 140 21.56 -9.11 -7.16
CA SER A 140 21.58 -9.92 -5.94
C SER A 140 22.89 -10.69 -5.76
N VAL A 141 23.37 -11.36 -6.81
CA VAL A 141 24.62 -12.13 -6.72
C VAL A 141 25.81 -11.22 -6.42
N ALA A 142 25.87 -10.04 -7.04
CA ALA A 142 26.93 -9.07 -6.80
C ALA A 142 26.85 -8.45 -5.39
N THR A 143 25.66 -8.05 -4.93
CA THR A 143 25.45 -7.45 -3.61
C THR A 143 25.58 -8.43 -2.45
N ILE A 144 25.60 -9.75 -2.72
CA ILE A 144 25.92 -10.77 -1.72
C ILE A 144 27.42 -11.11 -1.75
N SER A 145 27.95 -11.44 -2.94
CA SER A 145 29.31 -12.01 -3.06
C SER A 145 30.40 -10.98 -2.74
N ILE A 146 30.23 -9.73 -3.17
CA ILE A 146 31.24 -8.69 -2.97
C ILE A 146 31.32 -8.29 -1.48
N PRO A 147 30.21 -7.95 -0.78
CA PRO A 147 30.30 -7.65 0.65
C PRO A 147 30.72 -8.85 1.48
N PHE A 148 30.37 -10.09 1.10
CA PHE A 148 30.86 -11.28 1.77
C PHE A 148 32.40 -11.37 1.72
N SER A 149 32.97 -11.19 0.53
CA SER A 149 34.42 -11.24 0.31
C SER A 149 35.15 -10.13 1.06
N VAL A 150 34.60 -8.91 1.04
CA VAL A 150 35.18 -7.79 1.78
C VAL A 150 35.02 -7.97 3.29
N GLY A 151 33.90 -8.51 3.77
CA GLY A 151 33.69 -8.82 5.18
C GLY A 151 34.70 -9.83 5.71
N CYS A 152 35.01 -10.86 4.93
CA CYS A 152 36.11 -11.77 5.22
C CYS A 152 37.47 -11.05 5.29
N GLY A 153 37.78 -10.20 4.29
CA GLY A 153 39.01 -9.40 4.30
C GLY A 153 39.13 -8.49 5.52
N LEU A 154 38.04 -7.82 5.90
CA LEU A 154 37.97 -6.98 7.10
C LEU A 154 38.18 -7.79 8.39
N PHE A 155 37.64 -9.01 8.45
CA PHE A 155 37.87 -9.90 9.58
C PHE A 155 39.36 -10.24 9.74
N PHE A 156 40.06 -10.62 8.65
CA PHE A 156 41.49 -10.92 8.71
C PHE A 156 42.35 -9.72 9.12
N LEU A 157 41.93 -8.50 8.76
CA LEU A 157 42.62 -7.28 9.19
C LEU A 157 42.43 -6.99 10.69
N PHE A 158 41.31 -7.44 11.27
CA PHE A 158 40.95 -7.21 12.68
C PHE A 158 41.34 -8.37 13.62
N ALA A 159 41.35 -9.60 13.12
CA ALA A 159 41.54 -10.81 13.91
C ALA A 159 43.00 -11.26 13.85
N GLY A 160 43.76 -10.93 14.90
CA GLY A 160 45.03 -11.59 15.17
C GLY A 160 44.82 -13.08 15.53
N ASP A 161 45.45 -13.97 14.77
CA ASP A 161 45.83 -15.38 15.05
C ASP A 161 44.83 -16.38 15.69
N HIS A 162 43.52 -16.11 15.77
CA HIS A 162 42.51 -17.09 16.25
C HIS A 162 41.52 -17.51 15.15
N ASP A 163 41.24 -18.82 15.11
CA ASP A 163 40.36 -19.58 14.17
C ASP A 163 39.82 -18.80 12.97
N GLN A 164 40.76 -18.51 12.07
CA GLN A 164 40.66 -17.49 11.03
C GLN A 164 39.51 -17.69 10.02
N TRP A 165 39.15 -18.94 9.71
CA TRP A 165 38.18 -19.22 8.64
C TRP A 165 36.72 -19.13 9.11
N LEU A 166 36.42 -19.56 10.35
CA LEU A 166 35.07 -19.51 10.92
C LEU A 166 34.63 -18.07 11.15
N GLY A 167 35.53 -17.22 11.66
CA GLY A 167 35.21 -15.80 11.89
C GLY A 167 34.94 -15.03 10.60
N CYS A 168 35.64 -15.35 9.51
CA CYS A 168 35.34 -14.81 8.17
C CYS A 168 33.93 -15.20 7.70
N LEU A 169 33.48 -16.43 7.94
CA LEU A 169 32.09 -16.81 7.61
C LEU A 169 31.07 -15.94 8.35
N PHE A 170 31.25 -15.71 9.65
CA PHE A 170 30.31 -14.89 10.43
C PHE A 170 30.33 -13.41 10.02
N TRP A 171 31.50 -12.80 9.86
CA TRP A 171 31.63 -11.40 9.43
C TRP A 171 31.17 -11.18 7.98
N GLY A 172 31.58 -12.05 7.06
CA GLY A 172 31.16 -12.04 5.67
C GLY A 172 29.64 -12.18 5.54
N SER A 173 29.04 -13.13 6.27
CA SER A 173 27.59 -13.35 6.27
C SER A 173 26.84 -12.15 6.87
N ALA A 174 27.32 -11.62 8.00
CA ALA A 174 26.71 -10.44 8.63
C ALA A 174 26.76 -9.21 7.71
N LEU A 175 27.85 -9.02 6.94
CA LEU A 175 27.99 -7.90 6.01
C LEU A 175 27.17 -8.09 4.72
N ALA A 176 27.11 -9.31 4.19
CA ALA A 176 26.28 -9.67 3.03
C ALA A 176 24.77 -9.62 3.31
N SER A 177 24.37 -9.89 4.56
CA SER A 177 22.96 -9.87 4.96
C SER A 177 22.28 -8.54 4.63
N THR A 178 21.08 -8.64 4.09
CA THR A 178 20.20 -7.52 3.72
C THR A 178 18.79 -7.89 4.13
N GLY A 179 18.17 -7.10 5.02
CA GLY A 179 16.89 -7.44 5.61
C GLY A 179 15.71 -7.11 4.71
N PHE A 180 15.12 -8.11 4.07
CA PHE A 180 13.93 -7.97 3.23
C PHE A 180 12.76 -7.36 4.01
N SER A 181 12.43 -7.93 5.18
CA SER A 181 11.29 -7.50 6.00
C SER A 181 11.39 -6.03 6.45
N ILE A 182 12.60 -5.55 6.75
CA ILE A 182 12.82 -4.16 7.15
C ILE A 182 12.87 -3.24 5.93
N LEU A 183 13.56 -3.66 4.87
CA LEU A 183 13.68 -2.87 3.65
C LEU A 183 12.30 -2.61 3.04
N THR A 184 11.45 -3.63 2.86
CA THR A 184 10.12 -3.45 2.27
C THR A 184 9.26 -2.50 3.09
N ARG A 185 9.29 -2.58 4.42
CA ARG A 185 8.61 -1.61 5.31
C ARG A 185 9.13 -0.18 5.14
N ILE A 186 10.44 0.00 4.95
CA ILE A 186 11.03 1.34 4.67
C ILE A 186 10.59 1.84 3.29
N LEU A 187 10.68 1.00 2.25
CA LEU A 187 10.31 1.37 0.88
C LEU A 187 8.82 1.70 0.76
N ASP A 188 7.97 0.96 1.45
CA ASP A 188 6.52 1.15 1.51
C ASP A 188 6.17 2.46 2.23
N ARG A 189 6.73 2.68 3.43
CA ARG A 189 6.54 3.93 4.19
C ARG A 189 7.01 5.17 3.42
N GLN A 190 8.01 5.03 2.56
CA GLN A 190 8.54 6.12 1.71
C GLN A 190 7.87 6.18 0.32
N GLN A 191 6.91 5.31 0.01
CA GLN A 191 6.18 5.27 -1.26
C GLN A 191 7.08 5.09 -2.49
N ILE A 192 8.21 4.38 -2.32
CA ILE A 192 9.17 4.08 -3.39
C ILE A 192 9.18 2.60 -3.79
N LEU A 193 8.42 1.75 -3.10
CA LEU A 193 8.34 0.31 -3.36
C LEU A 193 7.95 -0.02 -4.81
N HIS A 194 7.12 0.81 -5.43
CA HIS A 194 6.64 0.63 -6.81
C HIS A 194 7.62 1.10 -7.89
N THR A 195 8.68 1.82 -7.52
CA THR A 195 9.72 2.25 -8.46
C THR A 195 10.55 1.04 -8.92
N GLU A 196 11.18 1.13 -10.09
CA GLU A 196 12.06 0.06 -10.57
C GLU A 196 13.25 -0.19 -9.63
N ALA A 197 13.81 0.88 -9.03
CA ALA A 197 14.82 0.78 -7.98
C ALA A 197 14.28 0.11 -6.69
N GLY A 198 13.04 0.42 -6.29
CA GLY A 198 12.39 -0.21 -5.14
C GLY A 198 12.14 -1.71 -5.33
N LYS A 199 11.59 -2.11 -6.48
CA LYS A 199 11.35 -3.51 -6.84
C LYS A 199 12.65 -4.32 -6.93
N THR A 200 13.67 -3.76 -7.55
CA THR A 200 15.00 -4.41 -7.67
C THR A 200 15.69 -4.53 -6.31
N ALA A 201 15.63 -3.50 -5.46
CA ALA A 201 16.16 -3.56 -4.10
C ALA A 201 15.41 -4.58 -3.22
N ALA A 202 14.07 -4.62 -3.27
CA ALA A 202 13.26 -5.57 -2.51
C ALA A 202 13.50 -7.01 -2.94
N SER A 203 13.50 -7.28 -4.25
CA SER A 203 13.80 -8.63 -4.78
C SER A 203 15.24 -9.05 -4.49
N SER A 204 16.19 -8.11 -4.50
CA SER A 204 17.57 -8.39 -4.12
C SER A 204 17.72 -8.71 -2.64
N ALA A 205 17.05 -7.97 -1.76
CA ALA A 205 17.01 -8.25 -0.34
C ALA A 205 16.37 -9.61 -0.03
N LEU A 206 15.33 -10.02 -0.77
CA LEU A 206 14.69 -11.32 -0.62
C LEU A 206 15.70 -12.46 -0.86
N VAL A 207 16.47 -12.38 -1.96
CA VAL A 207 17.52 -13.36 -2.28
C VAL A 207 18.64 -13.33 -1.23
N ALA A 208 19.04 -12.14 -0.77
CA ALA A 208 20.06 -11.97 0.26
C ALA A 208 19.64 -12.55 1.62
N ASP A 209 18.38 -12.38 2.04
CA ASP A 209 17.88 -12.97 3.28
C ASP A 209 17.89 -14.50 3.20
N ILE A 210 17.39 -15.14 2.11
CA ILE A 210 17.49 -16.61 1.94
C ILE A 210 18.95 -17.06 1.96
N SER A 211 19.82 -16.34 1.26
CA SER A 211 21.24 -16.65 1.22
C SER A 211 21.86 -16.54 2.62
N THR A 212 21.42 -15.59 3.44
CA THR A 212 21.87 -15.43 4.83
C THR A 212 21.43 -16.61 5.70
N TRP A 213 20.21 -17.14 5.52
CA TRP A 213 19.77 -18.35 6.21
C TRP A 213 20.61 -19.57 5.85
N ALA A 214 20.92 -19.75 4.56
CA ALA A 214 21.79 -20.82 4.10
C ALA A 214 23.22 -20.67 4.65
N LEU A 215 23.78 -19.46 4.63
CA LEU A 215 25.09 -19.17 5.20
C LEU A 215 25.14 -19.35 6.73
N LEU A 216 24.08 -18.98 7.45
CA LEU A 216 23.99 -19.23 8.90
C LEU A 216 23.97 -20.74 9.17
N ALA A 217 23.13 -21.50 8.48
CA ALA A 217 23.08 -22.96 8.62
C ALA A 217 24.45 -23.61 8.36
N LEU A 218 25.15 -23.16 7.31
CA LEU A 218 26.51 -23.61 6.99
C LEU A 218 27.52 -23.24 8.11
N SER A 219 27.47 -22.01 8.62
CA SER A 219 28.36 -21.54 9.69
C SER A 219 28.14 -22.31 11.01
N LEU A 220 26.89 -22.66 11.32
CA LEU A 220 26.54 -23.46 12.49
C LEU A 220 27.01 -24.90 12.33
N ALA A 221 26.77 -25.52 11.17
CA ALA A 221 27.24 -26.87 10.88
C ALA A 221 28.78 -26.96 10.97
N ALA A 222 29.48 -25.92 10.52
CA ALA A 222 30.94 -25.83 10.62
C ALA A 222 31.46 -25.68 12.05
N THR A 223 30.68 -25.06 12.94
CA THR A 223 31.08 -24.78 14.32
C THR A 223 30.75 -25.93 15.27
N SER A 224 29.69 -26.69 14.99
CA SER A 224 29.20 -27.78 15.86
C SER A 224 30.21 -28.94 16.00
N SER A 225 30.80 -29.41 14.89
CA SER A 225 31.89 -30.40 14.92
C SER A 225 32.62 -30.48 13.58
N ARG A 226 33.94 -30.25 13.60
CA ARG A 226 34.80 -30.24 12.40
C ARG A 226 34.76 -31.56 11.62
N ASN A 227 34.56 -32.69 12.32
CA ASN A 227 34.50 -34.02 11.70
C ASN A 227 33.07 -34.42 11.26
N ASN A 228 32.03 -33.81 11.84
CA ASN A 228 30.62 -34.20 11.57
C ASN A 228 29.85 -33.17 10.74
N ILE A 229 30.53 -32.17 10.15
CA ILE A 229 29.91 -31.12 9.34
C ILE A 229 29.02 -31.70 8.23
N HIS A 230 29.46 -32.77 7.57
CA HIS A 230 28.70 -33.42 6.51
C HIS A 230 27.42 -34.06 7.03
N TRP A 231 27.44 -34.70 8.21
CA TRP A 231 26.24 -35.25 8.82
C TRP A 231 25.22 -34.16 9.19
N SER A 232 25.68 -33.02 9.71
CA SER A 232 24.81 -31.89 10.04
C SER A 232 24.18 -31.27 8.79
N ILE A 233 24.94 -31.12 7.70
CA ILE A 233 24.42 -30.61 6.42
C ILE A 233 23.42 -31.61 5.80
N ILE A 234 23.74 -32.90 5.82
CA ILE A 234 22.88 -33.96 5.28
C ILE A 234 21.56 -34.03 6.06
N SER A 235 21.61 -34.02 7.41
CA SER A 235 20.41 -34.07 8.24
C SER A 235 19.53 -32.83 8.07
N THR A 236 20.14 -31.63 8.03
CA THR A 236 19.41 -30.37 7.78
C THR A 236 18.78 -30.35 6.39
N THR A 237 19.48 -30.81 5.37
CA THR A 237 18.95 -30.92 4.01
C THR A 237 17.82 -31.94 3.93
N ALA A 238 17.98 -33.11 4.56
CA ALA A 238 16.96 -34.13 4.64
C ALA A 238 15.70 -33.62 5.37
N PHE A 239 15.87 -32.82 6.42
CA PHE A 239 14.79 -32.16 7.12
C PHE A 239 14.01 -31.18 6.24
N VAL A 240 14.71 -30.31 5.50
CA VAL A 240 14.07 -29.37 4.55
C VAL A 240 13.28 -30.15 3.49
N LEU A 241 13.87 -31.19 2.91
CA LEU A 241 13.19 -32.04 1.93
C LEU A 241 11.96 -32.74 2.54
N LEU A 242 12.06 -33.24 3.78
CA LEU A 242 10.95 -33.82 4.50
C LEU A 242 9.81 -32.81 4.69
N CYS A 243 10.12 -31.58 5.07
CA CYS A 243 9.12 -30.54 5.22
C CYS A 243 8.44 -30.20 3.89
N VAL A 244 9.20 -30.08 2.80
CA VAL A 244 8.67 -29.75 1.47
C VAL A 244 7.81 -30.87 0.90
N TYR A 245 8.23 -32.14 1.02
CA TYR A 245 7.54 -33.26 0.38
C TYR A 245 6.47 -33.94 1.25
N TYR A 246 6.58 -33.89 2.58
CA TYR A 246 5.62 -34.57 3.48
C TYR A 246 4.81 -33.60 4.33
N VAL A 247 5.45 -32.61 4.96
CA VAL A 247 4.73 -31.67 5.85
C VAL A 247 3.85 -30.71 5.04
N ARG A 248 4.36 -30.15 3.92
CA ARG A 248 3.58 -29.26 3.06
C ARG A 248 2.29 -29.91 2.54
N PRO A 249 2.32 -31.12 1.95
CA PRO A 249 1.10 -31.75 1.45
C PRO A 249 0.18 -32.20 2.58
N ALA A 250 0.73 -32.63 3.72
CA ALA A 250 -0.07 -33.00 4.89
C ALA A 250 -0.86 -31.80 5.45
N LEU A 251 -0.22 -30.63 5.57
CA LEU A 251 -0.89 -29.38 5.95
C LEU A 251 -1.95 -28.99 4.91
N GLY A 252 -1.61 -29.06 3.62
CA GLY A 252 -2.57 -28.78 2.54
C GLY A 252 -3.79 -29.71 2.57
N TRP A 253 -3.61 -30.99 2.89
CA TRP A 253 -4.69 -31.95 3.06
C TRP A 253 -5.56 -31.67 4.29
N ALA A 254 -4.94 -31.32 5.43
CA ALA A 254 -5.67 -30.96 6.65
C ALA A 254 -6.53 -29.70 6.46
N ILE A 255 -5.99 -28.70 5.75
CA ILE A 255 -6.69 -27.46 5.43
C ILE A 255 -7.90 -27.72 4.52
N ARG A 256 -7.75 -28.54 3.47
CA ARG A 256 -8.85 -28.90 2.54
C ARG A 256 -10.02 -29.63 3.20
N LYS A 257 -9.82 -30.24 4.37
CA LYS A 257 -10.88 -30.92 5.13
C LYS A 257 -11.66 -30.00 6.05
N THR A 258 -11.23 -28.75 6.19
CA THR A 258 -11.93 -27.75 7.01
C THR A 258 -12.95 -27.03 6.12
N PRO A 259 -14.24 -26.99 6.47
CA PRO A 259 -15.27 -26.37 5.63
C PRO A 259 -15.03 -24.86 5.47
N GLU A 260 -15.12 -24.37 4.24
CA GLU A 260 -14.97 -22.94 3.89
C GLU A 260 -16.08 -22.11 4.55
N GLY A 261 -15.72 -20.99 5.20
CA GLY A 261 -16.68 -20.04 5.80
C GLY A 261 -16.77 -20.05 7.34
N GLN A 262 -16.17 -21.03 8.03
CA GLN A 262 -15.89 -20.94 9.46
C GLN A 262 -14.42 -20.56 9.64
N GLY A 263 -14.13 -19.49 10.37
CA GLY A 263 -12.74 -19.10 10.66
C GLY A 263 -11.93 -20.27 11.22
N TYR A 264 -10.61 -20.30 10.98
CA TYR A 264 -9.76 -21.37 11.46
C TYR A 264 -9.91 -21.54 12.98
N SER A 265 -10.27 -22.74 13.43
CA SER A 265 -10.39 -23.01 14.86
C SER A 265 -9.06 -22.77 15.57
N GLU A 266 -9.12 -22.26 16.79
CA GLU A 266 -7.92 -21.97 17.61
C GLU A 266 -7.03 -23.21 17.76
N PHE A 267 -7.63 -24.40 17.76
CA PHE A 267 -6.93 -25.67 17.78
C PHE A 267 -5.95 -25.84 16.61
N TYR A 268 -6.31 -25.41 15.39
CA TYR A 268 -5.40 -25.48 14.23
C TYR A 268 -4.20 -24.55 14.40
N ILE A 269 -4.43 -23.32 14.89
CA ILE A 269 -3.35 -22.34 15.12
C ILE A 269 -2.39 -22.88 16.19
N CYS A 270 -2.91 -23.41 17.30
CA CYS A 270 -2.11 -24.04 18.34
C CYS A 270 -1.33 -25.26 17.83
N SER A 271 -1.93 -26.06 16.93
CA SER A 271 -1.27 -27.21 16.32
C SER A 271 -0.12 -26.80 15.39
N VAL A 272 -0.28 -25.71 14.63
CA VAL A 272 0.79 -25.14 13.79
C VAL A 272 1.93 -24.62 14.65
N LEU A 273 1.64 -23.90 15.74
CA LEU A 273 2.66 -23.43 16.68
C LEU A 273 3.40 -24.60 17.36
N ALA A 274 2.68 -25.66 17.75
CA ALA A 274 3.30 -26.87 18.28
C ALA A 274 4.23 -27.53 17.25
N GLY A 275 3.80 -27.62 15.99
CA GLY A 275 4.62 -28.13 14.88
C GLY A 275 5.89 -27.30 14.65
N MET A 276 5.80 -25.97 14.77
CA MET A 276 6.95 -25.07 14.71
C MET A 276 7.94 -25.35 15.86
N PHE A 277 7.47 -25.56 17.10
CA PHE A 277 8.36 -25.90 18.21
C PHE A 277 9.04 -27.26 18.03
N VAL A 278 8.30 -28.28 17.56
CA VAL A 278 8.86 -29.60 17.24
C VAL A 278 9.92 -29.48 16.15
N SER A 279 9.67 -28.68 15.11
CA SER A 279 10.62 -28.38 14.05
C SER A 279 11.92 -27.76 14.61
N GLY A 280 11.79 -26.79 15.52
CA GLY A 280 12.93 -26.17 16.19
C GLY A 280 13.77 -27.18 16.95
N VAL A 281 13.14 -28.03 17.77
CA VAL A 281 13.83 -29.10 18.52
C VAL A 281 14.55 -30.06 17.58
N LEU A 282 13.93 -30.47 16.48
CA LEU A 282 14.57 -31.36 15.49
C LEU A 282 15.83 -30.72 14.89
N THR A 283 15.77 -29.44 14.52
CA THR A 283 16.94 -28.75 13.97
C THR A 283 18.06 -28.54 14.98
N ASP A 284 17.74 -28.36 16.26
CA ASP A 284 18.72 -28.31 17.35
C ASP A 284 19.43 -29.66 17.53
N VAL A 285 18.67 -30.77 17.50
CA VAL A 285 19.21 -32.15 17.53
C VAL A 285 20.16 -32.42 16.36
N PHE A 286 19.93 -31.81 15.19
CA PHE A 286 20.83 -31.92 14.04
C PHE A 286 22.12 -31.10 14.16
N GLY A 287 22.33 -30.42 15.29
CA GLY A 287 23.50 -29.60 15.55
C GLY A 287 23.45 -28.22 14.88
N THR A 288 22.24 -27.78 14.50
CA THR A 288 21.99 -26.42 14.02
C THR A 288 21.30 -25.60 15.12
N HIS A 289 20.51 -24.58 14.79
CA HIS A 289 19.85 -23.71 15.76
C HIS A 289 18.32 -23.81 15.61
N PRO A 290 17.52 -23.80 16.70
CA PRO A 290 16.05 -23.96 16.65
C PRO A 290 15.33 -23.00 15.69
N MET A 291 15.88 -21.80 15.54
CA MET A 291 15.40 -20.76 14.63
C MET A 291 15.33 -21.23 13.16
N ILE A 292 16.25 -22.11 12.72
CA ILE A 292 16.25 -22.65 11.35
C ILE A 292 15.02 -23.53 11.13
N GLY A 293 14.69 -24.41 12.09
CA GLY A 293 13.50 -25.25 12.01
C GLY A 293 12.22 -24.42 11.98
N ALA A 294 12.13 -23.40 12.83
CA ALA A 294 10.98 -22.50 12.85
C ALA A 294 10.79 -21.76 11.51
N PHE A 295 11.89 -21.25 10.92
CA PHE A 295 11.87 -20.60 9.61
C PHE A 295 11.43 -21.54 8.49
N VAL A 296 12.02 -22.75 8.40
CA VAL A 296 11.66 -23.76 7.39
C VAL A 296 10.21 -24.19 7.52
N PHE A 297 9.72 -24.35 8.75
CA PHE A 297 8.32 -24.71 8.99
C PHE A 297 7.36 -23.59 8.55
N GLY A 298 7.73 -22.32 8.76
CA GLY A 298 6.98 -21.17 8.24
C GLY A 298 6.88 -21.16 6.71
N LEU A 299 7.98 -21.41 6.00
CA LEU A 299 8.04 -21.46 4.52
C LEU A 299 7.15 -22.55 3.90
N VAL A 300 6.83 -23.58 4.68
CA VAL A 300 6.16 -24.80 4.22
C VAL A 300 4.63 -24.68 4.29
N ILE A 301 4.10 -23.68 5.02
CA ILE A 301 2.66 -23.45 5.12
C ILE A 301 2.09 -23.02 3.75
N PRO A 302 1.08 -23.72 3.20
CA PRO A 302 0.68 -23.53 1.81
C PRO A 302 -0.49 -22.55 1.57
N ASN A 303 -1.26 -22.16 2.59
CA ASN A 303 -2.50 -21.39 2.42
C ASN A 303 -2.34 -19.94 2.89
N GLU A 304 -2.53 -18.99 1.96
CA GLU A 304 -2.43 -17.54 2.17
C GLU A 304 -3.42 -17.03 3.24
N VAL A 305 -4.60 -17.66 3.38
CA VAL A 305 -5.60 -17.26 4.39
C VAL A 305 -5.19 -17.70 5.80
N LEU A 306 -4.66 -18.92 5.94
CA LEU A 306 -4.17 -19.43 7.22
C LEU A 306 -2.95 -18.61 7.68
N GLU A 307 -2.10 -18.29 6.74
CA GLU A 307 -0.92 -17.45 6.91
C GLU A 307 -1.27 -16.05 7.42
N ALA A 308 -2.26 -15.38 6.82
CA ALA A 308 -2.78 -14.09 7.27
C ALA A 308 -3.32 -14.19 8.71
N THR A 309 -4.16 -15.19 8.96
CA THR A 309 -4.76 -15.41 10.30
C THR A 309 -3.70 -15.63 11.38
N ILE A 310 -2.64 -16.39 11.09
CA ILE A 310 -1.54 -16.61 12.03
C ILE A 310 -0.71 -15.33 12.20
N ALA A 311 -0.44 -14.60 11.12
CA ALA A 311 0.28 -13.34 11.18
C ALA A 311 -0.45 -12.33 12.08
N ASP A 312 -1.75 -12.12 11.87
CA ASP A 312 -2.55 -11.15 12.61
C ASP A 312 -2.60 -11.46 14.11
N LYS A 313 -2.65 -12.74 14.50
CA LYS A 313 -2.68 -13.12 15.92
C LYS A 313 -1.32 -13.08 16.62
N LEU A 314 -0.24 -13.34 15.89
CA LEU A 314 1.08 -13.59 16.48
C LEU A 314 2.07 -12.43 16.26
N GLU A 315 1.96 -11.68 15.18
CA GLU A 315 2.94 -10.66 14.80
C GLU A 315 3.03 -9.55 15.83
N ASP A 316 1.91 -8.97 16.24
CA ASP A 316 1.88 -7.88 17.22
C ASP A 316 2.43 -8.33 18.58
N PHE A 317 2.12 -9.56 18.98
CA PHE A 317 2.66 -10.14 20.20
C PHE A 317 4.17 -10.38 20.12
N VAL A 318 4.65 -10.97 19.02
CA VAL A 318 6.07 -11.30 18.86
C VAL A 318 6.90 -10.03 18.68
N VAL A 319 6.51 -9.13 17.78
CA VAL A 319 7.27 -7.90 17.47
C VAL A 319 7.12 -6.88 18.58
N GLY A 320 5.92 -6.71 19.16
CA GLY A 320 5.67 -5.71 20.18
C GLY A 320 6.15 -6.10 21.58
N ILE A 321 6.06 -7.40 21.95
CA ILE A 321 6.36 -7.86 23.31
C ILE A 321 7.63 -8.70 23.39
N LEU A 322 7.79 -9.73 22.54
CA LEU A 322 8.91 -10.66 22.68
C LEU A 322 10.22 -10.13 22.08
N LEU A 323 10.16 -9.44 20.95
CA LEU A 323 11.34 -8.98 20.21
C LEU A 323 12.18 -7.93 20.99
N PRO A 324 11.58 -6.99 21.75
CA PRO A 324 12.33 -6.12 22.65
C PRO A 324 13.28 -6.86 23.61
N VAL A 325 12.87 -8.02 24.11
CA VAL A 325 13.71 -8.84 25.02
C VAL A 325 14.99 -9.29 24.32
N TYR A 326 14.89 -9.68 23.05
CA TYR A 326 16.05 -10.04 22.22
C TYR A 326 17.04 -8.88 22.07
N PHE A 327 16.53 -7.69 21.73
CA PHE A 327 17.39 -6.51 21.57
C PHE A 327 18.04 -6.06 22.88
N VAL A 328 17.37 -6.23 24.02
CA VAL A 328 17.98 -6.00 25.34
C VAL A 328 19.14 -6.95 25.57
N VAL A 329 19.00 -8.26 25.28
CA VAL A 329 20.11 -9.23 25.41
C VAL A 329 21.27 -8.87 24.47
N CYS A 330 20.97 -8.55 23.21
CA CYS A 330 21.98 -8.09 22.23
C CYS A 330 22.72 -6.84 22.73
N GLY A 331 21.99 -5.87 23.27
CA GLY A 331 22.54 -4.65 23.85
C GLY A 331 23.38 -4.88 25.10
N LEU A 332 22.96 -5.77 26.00
CA LEU A 332 23.70 -6.15 27.20
C LEU A 332 25.02 -6.84 26.87
N ARG A 333 25.11 -7.55 25.74
CA ARG A 333 26.34 -8.16 25.21
C ARG A 333 27.25 -7.14 24.49
N THR A 334 26.68 -6.03 24.05
CA THR A 334 27.40 -4.98 23.32
C THR A 334 28.16 -4.07 24.30
N ASN A 335 29.47 -4.02 24.19
CA ASN A 335 30.34 -3.21 25.03
C ASN A 335 31.20 -2.26 24.18
N VAL A 336 30.74 -1.01 24.07
CA VAL A 336 31.43 0.06 23.34
C VAL A 336 32.75 0.49 24.01
N ASP A 337 32.87 0.35 25.34
CA ASP A 337 34.11 0.70 26.05
C ASP A 337 35.26 -0.25 25.71
N ALA A 338 34.93 -1.53 25.47
CA ALA A 338 35.90 -2.51 24.97
C ALA A 338 36.41 -2.14 23.58
N VAL A 339 35.57 -1.50 22.75
CA VAL A 339 35.97 -0.98 21.44
C VAL A 339 36.92 0.21 21.59
N SER A 340 36.62 1.16 22.48
CA SER A 340 37.45 2.36 22.70
C SER A 340 38.83 2.07 23.28
N THR A 341 38.98 0.97 24.01
CA THR A 341 40.26 0.58 24.64
C THR A 341 41.14 -0.22 23.69
N GLY A 342 40.55 -1.02 22.79
CA GLY A 342 41.27 -1.90 21.86
C GLY A 342 41.42 -1.37 20.43
N THR A 343 40.64 -0.37 20.01
CA THR A 343 40.63 0.19 18.64
C THR A 343 40.21 1.66 18.62
N SER A 344 40.71 2.45 17.66
CA SER A 344 40.27 3.84 17.51
C SER A 344 38.89 3.91 16.82
N TRP A 345 38.08 4.90 17.21
CA TRP A 345 36.78 5.18 16.58
C TRP A 345 36.91 5.46 15.07
N ALA A 346 38.07 5.94 14.62
CA ALA A 346 38.37 6.11 13.20
C ALA A 346 38.33 4.78 12.43
N VAL A 347 38.79 3.68 13.04
CA VAL A 347 38.73 2.35 12.43
C VAL A 347 37.28 1.86 12.33
N VAL A 348 36.46 2.06 13.38
CA VAL A 348 35.03 1.74 13.34
C VAL A 348 34.32 2.52 12.23
N GLY A 349 34.58 3.83 12.14
CA GLY A 349 34.08 4.67 11.05
C GLY A 349 34.50 4.17 9.67
N SER A 350 35.75 3.74 9.51
CA SER A 350 36.24 3.18 8.24
C SER A 350 35.54 1.88 7.87
N VAL A 351 35.27 0.99 8.83
CA VAL A 351 34.52 -0.26 8.60
C VAL A 351 33.11 0.04 8.12
N VAL A 352 32.42 1.02 8.71
CA VAL A 352 31.08 1.44 8.28
C VAL A 352 31.11 2.01 6.87
N VAL A 353 32.06 2.91 6.57
CA VAL A 353 32.19 3.52 5.23
C VAL A 353 32.46 2.44 4.18
N VAL A 354 33.39 1.52 4.45
CA VAL A 354 33.69 0.41 3.55
C VAL A 354 32.46 -0.50 3.39
N ALA A 355 31.79 -0.86 4.49
CA ALA A 355 30.59 -1.69 4.48
C ALA A 355 29.48 -1.10 3.59
N CYS A 356 29.21 0.21 3.72
CA CYS A 356 28.26 0.92 2.88
C CYS A 356 28.71 1.00 1.41
N ALA A 357 29.97 1.38 1.19
CA ALA A 357 30.52 1.59 -0.15
C ALA A 357 30.55 0.31 -0.99
N VAL A 358 30.81 -0.84 -0.36
CA VAL A 358 30.90 -2.13 -1.08
C VAL A 358 29.55 -2.56 -1.65
N LYS A 359 28.44 -2.29 -0.95
CA LYS A 359 27.10 -2.57 -1.48
C LYS A 359 26.72 -1.64 -2.63
N ALA A 360 27.04 -0.35 -2.50
CA ALA A 360 26.89 0.61 -3.58
C ALA A 360 27.72 0.21 -4.81
N PHE A 361 28.98 -0.17 -4.60
CA PHE A 361 29.88 -0.62 -5.65
C PHE A 361 29.38 -1.90 -6.33
N GLY A 362 28.85 -2.87 -5.58
CA GLY A 362 28.31 -4.10 -6.16
C GLY A 362 27.12 -3.86 -7.10
N ALA A 363 26.23 -2.94 -6.75
CA ALA A 363 25.12 -2.55 -7.62
C ALA A 363 25.59 -1.76 -8.86
N LEU A 364 26.52 -0.82 -8.68
CA LEU A 364 27.12 -0.05 -9.78
C LEU A 364 27.90 -0.93 -10.77
N LEU A 365 28.60 -1.95 -10.28
CA LEU A 365 29.33 -2.90 -11.13
C LEU A 365 28.37 -3.62 -12.08
N VAL A 366 27.20 -4.05 -11.59
CA VAL A 366 26.18 -4.70 -12.43
C VAL A 366 25.58 -3.74 -13.44
N ALA A 367 25.45 -2.45 -13.09
CA ALA A 367 25.02 -1.39 -13.99
C ALA A 367 26.04 -1.08 -15.09
N ALA A 368 27.33 -1.25 -14.85
CA ALA A 368 28.35 -1.11 -15.90
C ALA A 368 28.25 -2.22 -16.97
N PHE A 369 27.79 -3.41 -16.59
CA PHE A 369 27.65 -4.57 -17.49
C PHE A 369 26.22 -4.82 -17.98
N SER A 370 25.25 -3.97 -17.60
CA SER A 370 23.83 -4.11 -17.96
C SER A 370 23.26 -2.76 -18.37
N GLU A 371 22.20 -2.73 -19.17
CA GLU A 371 21.43 -1.50 -19.44
C GLU A 371 20.60 -1.10 -18.20
N PHE A 372 21.28 -0.70 -17.14
CA PHE A 372 20.70 -0.25 -15.87
C PHE A 372 21.25 1.15 -15.55
N PRO A 373 20.38 2.16 -15.39
CA PRO A 373 20.84 3.54 -15.18
C PRO A 373 21.61 3.65 -13.85
N ILE A 374 22.68 4.45 -13.87
CA ILE A 374 23.63 4.57 -12.76
C ILE A 374 22.93 5.10 -11.49
N ASP A 375 21.97 6.02 -11.65
CA ASP A 375 21.22 6.59 -10.53
C ASP A 375 20.34 5.54 -9.82
N GLU A 376 19.68 4.68 -10.57
CA GLU A 376 18.90 3.57 -10.00
C GLU A 376 19.81 2.52 -9.35
N ALA A 377 20.99 2.25 -9.94
CA ALA A 377 21.97 1.35 -9.37
C ALA A 377 22.55 1.85 -8.04
N LEU A 378 22.85 3.15 -7.96
CA LEU A 378 23.30 3.78 -6.72
C LEU A 378 22.20 3.75 -5.67
N ALA A 379 20.94 4.02 -6.05
CA ALA A 379 19.79 3.92 -5.16
C ALA A 379 19.64 2.50 -4.60
N VAL A 380 19.66 1.47 -5.45
CA VAL A 380 19.58 0.06 -5.02
C VAL A 380 20.72 -0.32 -4.09
N GLY A 381 21.95 0.09 -4.41
CA GLY A 381 23.12 -0.18 -3.58
C GLY A 381 23.07 0.49 -2.21
N LEU A 382 22.49 1.69 -2.11
CA LEU A 382 22.26 2.37 -0.84
C LEU A 382 21.11 1.73 -0.04
N LEU A 383 19.99 1.42 -0.70
CA LEU A 383 18.81 0.80 -0.09
C LEU A 383 19.12 -0.60 0.47
N THR A 384 19.96 -1.39 -0.19
CA THR A 384 20.38 -2.73 0.26
C THR A 384 21.32 -2.70 1.48
N ASN A 385 21.63 -1.54 2.06
CA ASN A 385 22.30 -1.46 3.37
C ASN A 385 21.36 -1.76 4.55
N ALA A 386 20.06 -1.87 4.32
CA ALA A 386 19.09 -2.23 5.37
C ALA A 386 19.45 -3.60 5.96
N LYS A 387 19.72 -3.66 7.26
CA LYS A 387 20.02 -4.91 7.96
C LYS A 387 18.77 -5.50 8.58
N SER A 388 18.70 -6.83 8.60
CA SER A 388 17.69 -7.61 9.33
C SER A 388 18.15 -7.94 10.75
N VAL A 389 17.19 -8.35 11.59
CA VAL A 389 17.45 -9.07 12.85
C VAL A 389 18.42 -10.24 12.62
N MET A 390 18.35 -10.88 11.45
CA MET A 390 19.22 -11.98 11.06
C MET A 390 20.71 -11.62 11.11
N ALA A 391 21.10 -10.40 10.73
CA ALA A 391 22.50 -9.97 10.84
C ALA A 391 22.99 -9.99 12.29
N LEU A 392 22.14 -9.62 13.25
CA LEU A 392 22.45 -9.67 14.68
C LEU A 392 22.52 -11.11 15.19
N VAL A 393 21.61 -11.98 14.74
CA VAL A 393 21.62 -13.41 15.10
C VAL A 393 22.90 -14.09 14.64
N VAL A 394 23.37 -13.81 13.42
CA VAL A 394 24.65 -14.32 12.90
C VAL A 394 25.80 -13.89 13.81
N LEU A 395 25.87 -12.60 14.14
CA LEU A 395 26.94 -12.05 15.01
C LEU A 395 26.90 -12.63 16.42
N GLU A 396 25.71 -12.74 16.99
CA GLU A 396 25.50 -13.29 18.33
C GLU A 396 25.88 -14.77 18.40
N THR A 397 25.46 -15.56 17.41
CA THR A 397 25.83 -16.97 17.30
C THR A 397 27.35 -17.12 17.24
N GLY A 398 28.03 -16.29 16.44
CA GLY A 398 29.49 -16.27 16.36
C GLY A 398 30.16 -15.91 17.69
N GLN A 399 29.54 -15.02 18.49
CA GLN A 399 30.05 -14.65 19.82
C GLN A 399 29.83 -15.76 20.86
N ILE A 400 28.64 -16.38 20.90
CA ILE A 400 28.33 -17.49 21.83
C ILE A 400 29.28 -18.67 21.60
N GLN A 401 29.57 -18.98 20.35
CA GLN A 401 30.49 -20.05 19.97
C GLN A 401 31.97 -19.71 20.22
N GLY A 402 32.26 -18.49 20.69
CA GLY A 402 33.62 -18.03 20.99
C GLY A 402 34.47 -17.71 19.76
N VAL A 403 33.89 -17.72 18.56
CA VAL A 403 34.57 -17.36 17.30
C VAL A 403 34.79 -15.85 17.22
N LEU A 404 33.82 -15.06 17.70
CA LEU A 404 33.91 -13.60 17.72
C LEU A 404 34.16 -13.11 19.15
N ASN A 405 35.21 -12.31 19.32
CA ASN A 405 35.45 -11.61 20.59
C ASN A 405 34.44 -10.47 20.78
N THR A 406 34.19 -10.06 22.03
CA THR A 406 33.25 -8.99 22.39
C THR A 406 33.49 -7.67 21.65
N GLN A 407 34.76 -7.34 21.39
CA GLN A 407 35.13 -6.16 20.60
C GLN A 407 34.63 -6.27 19.15
N MET A 408 34.88 -7.39 18.47
CA MET A 408 34.47 -7.62 17.08
C MET A 408 32.95 -7.63 16.94
N TYR A 409 32.27 -8.30 17.87
CA TYR A 409 30.81 -8.29 17.96
C TYR A 409 30.27 -6.85 18.09
N SER A 410 30.80 -6.08 19.05
CA SER A 410 30.32 -4.73 19.33
C SER A 410 30.54 -3.77 18.16
N VAL A 411 31.69 -3.85 17.46
CA VAL A 411 31.97 -3.06 16.26
C VAL A 411 30.94 -3.33 15.17
N MET A 412 30.65 -4.61 14.90
CA MET A 412 29.69 -5.00 13.86
C MET A 412 28.24 -4.63 14.23
N VAL A 413 27.85 -4.72 15.49
CA VAL A 413 26.52 -4.27 15.96
C VAL A 413 26.34 -2.77 15.74
N VAL A 414 27.35 -1.95 16.08
CA VAL A 414 27.33 -0.50 15.81
C VAL A 414 27.28 -0.25 14.30
N ALA A 415 28.05 -0.99 13.51
CA ALA A 415 28.01 -0.86 12.06
C ALA A 415 26.63 -1.19 11.47
N VAL A 416 25.97 -2.26 11.95
CA VAL A 416 24.60 -2.65 11.57
C VAL A 416 23.60 -1.53 11.87
N LEU A 417 23.70 -0.91 13.04
CA LEU A 417 22.86 0.22 13.43
C LEU A 417 23.05 1.41 12.48
N VAL A 418 24.29 1.83 12.24
CA VAL A 418 24.59 3.01 11.41
C VAL A 418 24.22 2.77 9.93
N MET A 419 24.53 1.58 9.39
CA MET A 419 24.15 1.21 8.02
C MET A 419 22.64 1.31 7.82
N THR A 420 21.85 0.83 8.78
CA THR A 420 20.39 0.85 8.68
C THR A 420 19.83 2.26 8.83
N MET A 421 20.41 3.09 9.71
CA MET A 421 20.06 4.51 9.86
C MET A 421 20.23 5.33 8.58
N ILE A 422 21.22 5.00 7.75
CA ILE A 422 21.53 5.67 6.47
C ILE A 422 20.48 5.37 5.39
N VAL A 423 19.79 4.23 5.45
CA VAL A 423 18.83 3.82 4.42
C VAL A 423 17.63 4.74 4.34
N THR A 424 17.07 5.15 5.49
CA THR A 424 15.89 6.03 5.56
C THR A 424 16.09 7.37 4.84
N PRO A 425 17.14 8.16 5.13
CA PRO A 425 17.38 9.41 4.39
C PRO A 425 17.73 9.15 2.91
N ALA A 426 18.41 8.05 2.59
CA ALA A 426 18.64 7.67 1.19
C ALA A 426 17.31 7.40 0.45
N ALA A 427 16.39 6.67 1.06
CA ALA A 427 15.06 6.42 0.51
C ALA A 427 14.26 7.71 0.28
N ILE A 428 14.35 8.68 1.20
CA ILE A 428 13.72 10.00 1.04
C ILE A 428 14.33 10.78 -0.12
N TYR A 429 15.67 10.75 -0.26
CA TYR A 429 16.38 11.44 -1.33
C TYR A 429 16.04 10.87 -2.72
N TYR A 430 15.96 9.55 -2.84
CA TYR A 430 15.59 8.86 -4.09
C TYR A 430 14.09 8.73 -4.29
N ARG A 431 13.27 9.32 -3.41
CA ARG A 431 11.84 9.43 -3.68
C ARG A 431 11.69 10.21 -4.97
N PRO A 432 11.18 9.58 -6.06
CA PRO A 432 10.88 10.37 -7.23
C PRO A 432 9.90 11.43 -6.76
N VAL A 433 10.28 12.71 -6.90
CA VAL A 433 9.29 13.76 -7.05
C VAL A 433 8.40 13.18 -8.13
N GLN A 434 7.16 12.82 -7.79
CA GLN A 434 6.19 12.39 -8.79
C GLN A 434 6.16 13.57 -9.75
N ASN A 435 6.91 13.45 -10.84
CA ASN A 435 7.01 14.48 -11.84
C ASN A 435 5.63 14.47 -12.46
N LEU A 436 4.77 15.30 -11.88
CA LEU A 436 3.59 15.88 -12.44
C LEU A 436 4.07 16.59 -13.69
N THR A 437 4.46 15.87 -14.74
CA THR A 437 4.32 16.40 -16.07
C THR A 437 2.81 16.45 -16.26
N PRO A 438 2.17 17.63 -16.19
CA PRO A 438 0.74 17.72 -16.48
C PRO A 438 0.55 17.24 -17.91
N TYR A 439 0.03 16.03 -18.10
CA TYR A 439 -0.48 15.68 -19.43
C TYR A 439 -1.73 16.53 -19.64
N LYS A 440 -1.82 17.16 -20.81
CA LYS A 440 -2.71 18.30 -21.08
C LYS A 440 -4.22 17.98 -21.03
N ARG A 441 -4.61 16.70 -20.90
CA ARG A 441 -5.96 16.18 -21.16
C ARG A 441 -6.51 15.38 -19.97
N ARG A 442 -6.75 16.05 -18.84
CA ARG A 442 -7.27 15.46 -17.59
C ARG A 442 -8.78 15.52 -17.45
N THR A 443 -9.46 16.19 -18.38
CA THR A 443 -10.92 16.30 -18.43
C THR A 443 -11.40 15.96 -19.84
N VAL A 444 -12.59 15.39 -19.94
CA VAL A 444 -13.33 15.15 -21.18
C VAL A 444 -13.58 16.45 -21.91
N GLN A 445 -13.95 17.54 -21.21
CA GLN A 445 -14.17 18.85 -21.83
C GLN A 445 -12.91 19.41 -22.52
N LYS A 446 -11.71 19.14 -21.99
CA LYS A 446 -10.43 19.59 -22.58
C LYS A 446 -9.88 18.63 -23.63
N ALA A 447 -10.40 17.41 -23.71
CA ALA A 447 -10.12 16.50 -24.81
C ALA A 447 -10.90 17.00 -26.03
N LYS A 448 -10.23 17.21 -27.17
CA LYS A 448 -10.95 17.58 -28.40
C LYS A 448 -11.88 16.42 -28.80
N SER A 449 -13.03 16.73 -29.38
CA SER A 449 -13.98 15.74 -29.91
C SER A 449 -13.32 14.72 -30.84
N ASP A 450 -12.36 15.17 -31.66
CA ASP A 450 -11.58 14.37 -32.61
C ASP A 450 -10.35 13.67 -32.01
N ASP A 451 -10.06 13.81 -30.73
CA ASP A 451 -8.92 13.17 -30.09
C ASP A 451 -9.29 11.80 -29.47
N GLU A 452 -8.27 10.96 -29.25
CA GLU A 452 -8.40 9.70 -28.51
C GLU A 452 -8.91 9.96 -27.09
N LEU A 453 -10.02 9.31 -26.72
CA LEU A 453 -10.53 9.31 -25.35
C LEU A 453 -9.99 8.08 -24.62
N ARG A 454 -9.33 8.31 -23.48
CA ARG A 454 -8.75 7.26 -22.64
C ARG A 454 -9.55 7.14 -21.36
N VAL A 455 -10.14 5.97 -21.13
CA VAL A 455 -11.01 5.71 -19.97
C VAL A 455 -10.40 4.61 -19.12
N LEU A 456 -10.27 4.84 -17.81
CA LEU A 456 -9.93 3.82 -16.83
C LEU A 456 -11.22 3.28 -16.21
N ALA A 457 -11.54 2.03 -16.44
CA ALA A 457 -12.74 1.36 -15.93
C ALA A 457 -12.38 0.48 -14.74
N CYS A 458 -12.88 0.79 -13.55
CA CYS A 458 -12.65 -0.02 -12.35
C CYS A 458 -13.74 -1.07 -12.18
N ILE A 459 -13.37 -2.29 -11.80
CA ILE A 459 -14.29 -3.42 -11.64
C ILE A 459 -14.00 -4.07 -10.30
N TYR A 460 -14.93 -4.00 -9.34
CA TYR A 460 -14.81 -4.69 -8.05
C TYR A 460 -15.39 -6.12 -8.14
N ASP A 461 -16.53 -6.27 -8.81
CA ASP A 461 -17.26 -7.53 -8.96
C ASP A 461 -17.51 -7.82 -10.46
N PRO A 462 -17.49 -9.09 -10.91
CA PRO A 462 -17.86 -9.44 -12.29
C PRO A 462 -19.25 -8.92 -12.72
N ARG A 463 -20.17 -8.67 -11.79
CA ARG A 463 -21.48 -8.02 -12.05
C ARG A 463 -21.35 -6.59 -12.56
N ASN A 464 -20.22 -5.92 -12.35
CA ASN A 464 -19.97 -4.57 -12.88
C ASN A 464 -19.59 -4.56 -14.36
N VAL A 465 -19.23 -5.70 -14.94
CA VAL A 465 -18.73 -5.77 -16.31
C VAL A 465 -19.82 -5.41 -17.35
N PRO A 466 -21.05 -5.97 -17.30
CA PRO A 466 -22.08 -5.64 -18.29
C PRO A 466 -22.51 -4.17 -18.29
N PRO A 467 -22.83 -3.51 -17.14
CA PRO A 467 -23.23 -2.10 -17.13
C PRO A 467 -22.11 -1.18 -17.65
N LEU A 468 -20.86 -1.50 -17.30
CA LEU A 468 -19.69 -0.77 -17.75
C LEU A 468 -19.47 -0.91 -19.27
N ILE A 469 -19.61 -2.11 -19.82
CA ILE A 469 -19.55 -2.33 -21.27
C ILE A 469 -20.69 -1.58 -21.97
N HIS A 470 -21.88 -1.52 -21.37
CA HIS A 470 -23.02 -0.79 -21.95
C HIS A 470 -22.73 0.72 -22.05
N ILE A 471 -22.24 1.36 -20.98
CA ILE A 471 -21.80 2.78 -21.03
C ILE A 471 -20.66 3.00 -22.02
N LEU A 472 -19.70 2.07 -22.09
CA LEU A 472 -18.62 2.21 -23.04
C LEU A 472 -19.11 2.11 -24.49
N ARG A 473 -20.14 1.29 -24.76
CA ARG A 473 -20.78 1.17 -26.08
C ARG A 473 -21.56 2.42 -26.47
N THR A 474 -22.28 3.05 -25.52
CA THR A 474 -22.98 4.32 -25.79
C THR A 474 -22.02 5.47 -26.02
N THR A 475 -20.77 5.35 -25.57
CA THR A 475 -19.70 6.31 -25.88
C THR A 475 -19.28 6.17 -27.34
N HIS A 476 -19.65 7.15 -28.18
CA HIS A 476 -19.29 7.12 -29.60
C HIS A 476 -17.77 7.02 -29.81
N ALA A 477 -17.36 5.97 -30.52
CA ALA A 477 -15.98 5.74 -30.94
C ALA A 477 -15.91 5.74 -32.46
N SER A 478 -14.95 6.48 -33.02
CA SER A 478 -14.74 6.54 -34.46
C SER A 478 -13.25 6.34 -34.77
N PRO A 479 -12.85 5.99 -36.01
CA PRO A 479 -11.44 5.91 -36.38
C PRO A 479 -10.72 7.27 -36.28
N ARG A 480 -11.46 8.39 -36.29
CA ARG A 480 -10.90 9.73 -36.06
C ARG A 480 -10.76 10.03 -34.58
N SER A 481 -11.70 9.56 -33.76
CA SER A 481 -11.76 9.77 -32.31
C SER A 481 -11.81 8.42 -31.55
N PRO A 482 -10.70 7.68 -31.51
CA PRO A 482 -10.70 6.32 -30.97
C PRO A 482 -10.93 6.32 -29.45
N LEU A 483 -11.53 5.23 -28.95
CA LEU A 483 -11.76 4.99 -27.52
C LEU A 483 -10.79 3.93 -27.02
N SER A 484 -9.90 4.30 -26.11
CA SER A 484 -8.98 3.37 -25.43
C SER A 484 -9.45 3.12 -24.00
N VAL A 485 -9.88 1.90 -23.73
CA VAL A 485 -10.39 1.45 -22.43
C VAL A 485 -9.31 0.65 -21.71
N PHE A 486 -9.00 1.06 -20.49
CA PHE A 486 -8.15 0.32 -19.56
C PHE A 486 -9.04 -0.22 -18.45
N ALA A 487 -9.43 -1.48 -18.53
CA ALA A 487 -10.27 -2.13 -17.53
C ALA A 487 -9.38 -2.75 -16.45
N VAL A 488 -9.61 -2.40 -15.19
CA VAL A 488 -8.84 -2.87 -14.03
C VAL A 488 -9.77 -3.58 -13.07
N GLN A 489 -9.60 -4.90 -12.95
CA GLN A 489 -10.23 -5.68 -11.90
C GLN A 489 -9.45 -5.46 -10.60
N LEU A 490 -10.13 -4.89 -9.60
CA LEU A 490 -9.58 -4.60 -8.28
C LEU A 490 -9.87 -5.76 -7.34
N VAL A 491 -8.82 -6.37 -6.79
CA VAL A 491 -8.92 -7.51 -5.89
C VAL A 491 -8.18 -7.17 -4.58
N GLU A 492 -8.84 -7.37 -3.45
CA GLU A 492 -8.23 -7.15 -2.13
C GLU A 492 -7.08 -8.15 -1.89
N LEU A 493 -5.94 -7.65 -1.40
CA LEU A 493 -4.83 -8.49 -0.94
C LEU A 493 -5.14 -9.03 0.47
N VAL A 494 -5.26 -10.35 0.61
CA VAL A 494 -5.37 -11.03 1.92
C VAL A 494 -4.12 -11.90 2.12
N GLY A 495 -3.29 -11.59 3.12
CA GLY A 495 -2.06 -12.35 3.43
C GLY A 495 -0.78 -11.77 2.82
N ARG A 496 0.33 -12.52 2.87
CA ARG A 496 1.70 -11.99 2.71
C ARG A 496 2.09 -11.89 1.24
N ALA A 497 1.48 -10.95 0.58
CA ALA A 497 2.26 -10.06 -0.27
C ALA A 497 2.33 -8.72 0.44
N SER A 498 3.55 -8.20 0.57
CA SER A 498 3.87 -6.80 0.86
C SER A 498 2.85 -5.86 0.19
N ALA A 499 2.65 -4.67 0.78
CA ALA A 499 1.86 -3.54 0.32
C ALA A 499 2.20 -3.05 -1.11
N ALA A 500 2.17 -3.97 -2.07
CA ALA A 500 2.67 -3.86 -3.41
C ALA A 500 1.56 -4.34 -4.33
N THR A 501 0.97 -3.36 -4.98
CA THR A 501 -0.05 -3.59 -5.99
C THR A 501 0.53 -4.36 -7.16
N THR A 502 0.22 -5.66 -7.23
CA THR A 502 0.56 -6.48 -8.39
C THR A 502 -0.46 -6.20 -9.48
N LEU A 503 -0.03 -5.47 -10.50
CA LEU A 503 -0.80 -5.22 -11.71
C LEU A 503 -0.40 -6.26 -12.76
N VAL A 504 -1.31 -7.18 -13.06
CA VAL A 504 -1.14 -8.23 -14.07
C VAL A 504 -1.85 -7.78 -15.33
N ALA A 505 -1.11 -7.62 -16.43
CA ALA A 505 -1.69 -7.32 -17.74
C ALA A 505 -2.11 -8.61 -18.45
N HIS A 506 -3.34 -8.65 -18.96
CA HIS A 506 -3.83 -9.77 -19.77
C HIS A 506 -3.60 -9.48 -21.24
N ALA A 507 -3.00 -10.43 -21.96
CA ALA A 507 -2.74 -10.28 -23.39
C ALA A 507 -4.01 -10.59 -24.21
N PRO A 508 -4.30 -9.81 -25.28
CA PRO A 508 -5.48 -10.05 -26.12
C PRO A 508 -5.38 -11.40 -26.85
N ARG A 509 -6.48 -12.16 -26.86
CA ARG A 509 -6.52 -13.52 -27.44
C ARG A 509 -6.59 -13.48 -28.96
N ARG A 510 -5.50 -13.09 -29.64
CA ARG A 510 -5.42 -13.13 -31.11
C ARG A 510 -5.38 -14.58 -31.62
N ARG A 511 -6.47 -15.02 -32.25
CA ARG A 511 -6.62 -16.23 -33.10
C ARG A 511 -5.60 -17.34 -32.81
N ALA A 512 -5.79 -18.05 -31.69
CA ALA A 512 -5.20 -19.37 -31.51
C ALA A 512 -6.27 -20.42 -31.83
N SER A 513 -5.89 -21.34 -32.72
CA SER A 513 -6.61 -22.51 -33.22
C SER A 513 -7.58 -23.18 -32.24
N THR A 514 -8.73 -23.58 -32.77
CA THR A 514 -9.65 -24.60 -32.23
C THR A 514 -8.90 -25.90 -31.91
N ALA A 515 -8.37 -26.00 -30.69
CA ALA A 515 -8.01 -27.26 -30.06
C ALA A 515 -8.43 -27.16 -28.59
N PRO A 516 -9.36 -28.00 -28.12
CA PRO A 516 -9.75 -28.03 -26.71
C PRO A 516 -8.62 -28.70 -25.92
N ASN A 517 -7.70 -27.91 -25.38
CA ASN A 517 -6.71 -28.42 -24.44
C ASN A 517 -7.38 -28.59 -23.07
N HIS A 518 -7.73 -29.83 -22.73
CA HIS A 518 -8.01 -30.27 -21.37
C HIS A 518 -6.73 -30.16 -20.53
N HIS A 519 -6.49 -28.99 -19.93
CA HIS A 519 -5.56 -28.86 -18.80
C HIS A 519 -6.33 -28.49 -17.54
N HIS A 520 -6.10 -29.29 -16.52
CA HIS A 520 -6.70 -29.30 -15.19
C HIS A 520 -7.21 -27.95 -14.65
N HIS A 521 -8.51 -27.92 -14.31
CA HIS A 521 -9.15 -26.90 -13.48
C HIS A 521 -8.57 -26.89 -12.05
N HIS A 522 -7.56 -26.05 -11.83
CA HIS A 522 -7.10 -25.63 -10.51
C HIS A 522 -6.78 -24.12 -10.50
N GLY A 523 -7.45 -23.34 -11.35
CA GLY A 523 -7.44 -21.88 -11.27
C GLY A 523 -8.45 -21.42 -10.22
N GLY A 524 -8.02 -20.54 -9.32
CA GLY A 524 -8.88 -19.98 -8.27
C GLY A 524 -10.05 -19.17 -8.85
N GLN A 525 -11.10 -18.96 -8.04
CA GLN A 525 -12.30 -18.20 -8.42
C GLN A 525 -11.98 -16.84 -9.07
N VAL A 526 -10.89 -16.18 -8.64
CA VAL A 526 -10.41 -14.90 -9.19
C VAL A 526 -9.89 -15.00 -10.62
N GLU A 527 -9.20 -16.09 -10.99
CA GLU A 527 -8.71 -16.29 -12.37
C GLU A 527 -9.88 -16.53 -13.33
N ALA A 528 -10.87 -17.31 -12.91
CA ALA A 528 -12.09 -17.53 -13.70
C ALA A 528 -12.88 -16.22 -13.93
N GLN A 529 -12.95 -15.35 -12.92
CA GLN A 529 -13.57 -14.03 -13.05
C GLN A 529 -12.78 -13.10 -14.00
N ALA A 530 -11.45 -13.12 -13.92
CA ALA A 530 -10.59 -12.36 -14.83
C ALA A 530 -10.78 -12.81 -16.28
N ASP A 531 -10.85 -14.13 -16.53
CA ASP A 531 -11.10 -14.70 -17.86
C ASP A 531 -12.47 -14.27 -18.42
N GLN A 532 -13.50 -14.23 -17.58
CA GLN A 532 -14.83 -13.76 -17.97
C GLN A 532 -14.82 -12.28 -18.38
N MET A 533 -14.12 -11.44 -17.61
CA MET A 533 -13.95 -10.01 -17.92
C MET A 533 -13.20 -9.82 -19.24
N VAL A 534 -12.07 -10.51 -19.44
CA VAL A 534 -11.28 -10.43 -20.67
C VAL A 534 -12.12 -10.86 -21.88
N ALA A 535 -12.88 -11.96 -21.76
CA ALA A 535 -13.75 -12.43 -22.84
C ALA A 535 -14.84 -11.41 -23.20
N ALA A 536 -15.40 -10.70 -22.21
CA ALA A 536 -16.42 -9.68 -22.45
C ALA A 536 -15.84 -8.44 -23.18
N LEU A 537 -14.63 -8.00 -22.80
CA LEU A 537 -13.92 -6.88 -23.42
C LEU A 537 -13.42 -7.21 -24.83
N ASP A 538 -12.88 -8.40 -25.05
CA ASP A 538 -12.49 -8.88 -26.39
C ASP A 538 -13.70 -8.89 -27.34
N ASN A 539 -14.86 -9.34 -26.86
CA ASN A 539 -16.10 -9.31 -27.64
C ASN A 539 -16.58 -7.89 -27.94
N TYR A 540 -16.32 -6.94 -27.04
CA TYR A 540 -16.63 -5.53 -27.27
C TYR A 540 -15.72 -4.92 -28.34
N GLU A 541 -14.40 -5.14 -28.24
CA GLU A 541 -13.43 -4.67 -29.23
C GLU A 541 -13.68 -5.26 -30.63
N LEU A 542 -14.12 -6.52 -30.73
CA LEU A 542 -14.45 -7.16 -32.00
C LEU A 542 -15.71 -6.60 -32.68
N ARG A 543 -16.67 -6.07 -31.90
CA ARG A 543 -17.96 -5.57 -32.41
C ARG A 543 -17.93 -4.07 -32.73
N SER A 544 -17.04 -3.31 -32.10
CA SER A 544 -17.00 -1.85 -32.21
C SER A 544 -15.80 -1.36 -33.01
N GLN A 545 -16.02 -0.52 -34.01
CA GLN A 545 -14.93 0.09 -34.78
C GLN A 545 -14.32 1.26 -34.01
N GLY A 546 -12.98 1.34 -33.95
CA GLY A 546 -12.28 2.45 -33.29
C GLY A 546 -12.11 2.31 -31.77
N VAL A 547 -12.44 1.15 -31.20
CA VAL A 547 -12.24 0.83 -29.77
C VAL A 547 -10.98 -0.01 -29.58
N ARG A 548 -10.23 0.22 -28.49
CA ARG A 548 -9.14 -0.64 -28.03
C ARG A 548 -9.32 -0.93 -26.55
N THR A 549 -9.27 -2.19 -26.17
CA THR A 549 -9.43 -2.61 -24.78
C THR A 549 -8.15 -3.20 -24.23
N HIS A 550 -7.85 -2.90 -22.97
CA HIS A 550 -6.73 -3.48 -22.24
C HIS A 550 -7.23 -3.89 -20.86
N ALA A 551 -7.14 -5.19 -20.57
CA ALA A 551 -7.57 -5.75 -19.30
C ALA A 551 -6.39 -5.94 -18.36
N TYR A 552 -6.56 -5.53 -17.11
CA TYR A 552 -5.59 -5.68 -16.03
C TYR A 552 -6.28 -6.22 -14.78
N THR A 553 -5.54 -6.99 -13.98
CA THR A 553 -5.94 -7.32 -12.61
C THR A 553 -4.97 -6.65 -11.67
N ALA A 554 -5.47 -5.75 -10.83
CA ALA A 554 -4.71 -5.10 -9.77
C ALA A 554 -5.09 -5.72 -8.43
N ARG A 555 -4.11 -6.33 -7.76
CA ARG A 555 -4.30 -6.84 -6.39
C ARG A 555 -3.66 -5.86 -5.42
N CYS A 556 -4.42 -5.23 -4.54
CA CYS A 556 -3.95 -4.18 -3.63
C CYS A 556 -4.68 -4.23 -2.28
N PRO A 557 -4.04 -3.79 -1.18
CA PRO A 557 -4.74 -3.55 0.09
C PRO A 557 -5.83 -2.49 -0.09
N LEU A 558 -6.96 -2.65 0.60
CA LEU A 558 -8.08 -1.73 0.50
C LEU A 558 -7.71 -0.29 0.87
N ALA A 559 -6.82 -0.11 1.84
CA ALA A 559 -6.41 1.20 2.36
C ALA A 559 -5.59 2.05 1.38
N THR A 560 -5.05 1.47 0.30
CA THR A 560 -4.21 2.18 -0.69
C THR A 560 -4.75 2.04 -2.12
N MET A 561 -5.91 1.41 -2.28
CA MET A 561 -6.50 1.08 -3.58
C MET A 561 -6.81 2.34 -4.40
N ASP A 562 -7.13 3.46 -3.74
CA ASP A 562 -7.37 4.77 -4.33
C ASP A 562 -6.12 5.40 -4.95
N ASP A 563 -4.99 5.33 -4.24
CA ASP A 563 -3.69 5.77 -4.73
C ASP A 563 -3.25 4.92 -5.93
N ASP A 564 -3.52 3.62 -5.90
CA ASP A 564 -3.25 2.71 -7.00
C ASP A 564 -4.08 3.00 -8.24
N ILE A 565 -5.40 3.17 -8.10
CA ILE A 565 -6.30 3.61 -9.18
C ILE A 565 -5.78 4.91 -9.79
N SER A 566 -5.40 5.87 -8.95
CA SER A 566 -4.85 7.17 -9.37
C SER A 566 -3.50 7.03 -10.09
N ASN A 567 -2.64 6.11 -9.64
CA ASN A 567 -1.35 5.84 -10.28
C ASN A 567 -1.54 5.19 -11.66
N VAL A 568 -2.44 4.22 -11.79
CA VAL A 568 -2.77 3.59 -13.08
C VAL A 568 -3.39 4.62 -14.04
N ALA A 569 -4.32 5.45 -13.56
CA ALA A 569 -4.91 6.53 -14.34
C ALA A 569 -3.84 7.49 -14.87
N ARG A 570 -2.83 7.82 -14.05
CA ARG A 570 -1.73 8.70 -14.43
C ARG A 570 -0.78 8.06 -15.43
N ASP A 571 -0.42 6.79 -15.25
CA ASP A 571 0.45 6.03 -16.16
C ASP A 571 -0.20 5.89 -17.55
N LYS A 572 -1.50 5.55 -17.58
CA LYS A 572 -2.26 5.40 -18.83
C LYS A 572 -2.73 6.72 -19.43
N ARG A 573 -2.57 7.83 -18.69
CA ARG A 573 -3.04 9.17 -19.06
C ARG A 573 -4.54 9.19 -19.35
N ALA A 574 -5.33 8.57 -18.47
CA ALA A 574 -6.78 8.52 -18.58
C ALA A 574 -7.40 9.92 -18.45
N ALA A 575 -8.39 10.24 -19.26
CA ALA A 575 -9.15 11.49 -19.13
C ALA A 575 -10.36 11.33 -18.19
N LEU A 576 -10.83 10.10 -18.00
CA LEU A 576 -11.99 9.74 -17.18
C LEU A 576 -11.72 8.43 -16.44
N ILE A 577 -12.01 8.38 -15.14
CA ILE A 577 -12.07 7.15 -14.34
C ILE A 577 -13.55 6.80 -14.13
N LEU A 578 -13.97 5.60 -14.49
CA LEU A 578 -15.30 5.07 -14.21
C LEU A 578 -15.25 4.14 -13.01
N LEU A 579 -16.00 4.46 -11.96
CA LEU A 579 -16.16 3.68 -10.74
C LEU A 579 -17.59 3.13 -10.70
N PRO A 580 -17.80 1.85 -10.37
CA PRO A 580 -19.12 1.33 -10.09
C PRO A 580 -19.60 1.83 -8.72
N PHE A 581 -20.91 2.01 -8.58
CA PHE A 581 -21.54 2.35 -7.31
C PHE A 581 -21.47 1.17 -6.33
N HIS A 582 -21.36 1.48 -5.04
CA HIS A 582 -21.15 0.50 -3.99
C HIS A 582 -22.43 -0.28 -3.60
N ARG A 583 -23.60 0.14 -4.11
CA ARG A 583 -24.86 -0.63 -4.05
C ARG A 583 -25.23 -1.08 -5.46
N GLN A 584 -25.67 -2.33 -5.59
CA GLN A 584 -26.09 -2.90 -6.87
C GLN A 584 -27.46 -3.53 -6.72
N GLN A 585 -28.26 -3.49 -7.78
CA GLN A 585 -29.57 -4.12 -7.80
C GLN A 585 -29.44 -5.48 -8.52
N SER A 586 -29.71 -6.57 -7.82
CA SER A 586 -29.62 -7.92 -8.40
C SER A 586 -30.77 -8.22 -9.37
N SER A 587 -31.95 -7.61 -9.16
CA SER A 587 -33.09 -7.65 -10.07
C SER A 587 -33.93 -6.36 -9.98
N PRO A 588 -34.66 -5.95 -11.05
CA PRO A 588 -35.37 -4.66 -11.11
C PRO A 588 -36.37 -4.41 -9.97
N ASN A 589 -36.87 -5.48 -9.33
CA ASN A 589 -37.87 -5.43 -8.26
C ASN A 589 -37.31 -5.75 -6.86
N GLU A 590 -36.01 -6.00 -6.72
CA GLU A 590 -35.36 -6.18 -5.42
C GLU A 590 -34.74 -4.86 -4.94
N PRO A 591 -34.74 -4.59 -3.62
CA PRO A 591 -34.02 -3.45 -3.08
C PRO A 591 -32.53 -3.59 -3.38
N MET A 592 -31.85 -2.45 -3.51
CA MET A 592 -30.39 -2.39 -3.68
C MET A 592 -29.65 -3.18 -2.58
N ASP A 593 -28.58 -3.89 -2.96
CA ASP A 593 -27.71 -4.67 -2.07
C ASP A 593 -27.16 -3.80 -0.91
N GLU A 594 -26.84 -4.44 0.23
CA GLU A 594 -26.24 -3.78 1.40
C GLU A 594 -24.94 -3.03 1.03
N ILE A 595 -24.72 -1.89 1.70
CA ILE A 595 -23.54 -1.05 1.50
C ILE A 595 -22.28 -1.89 1.74
N THR A 596 -21.42 -2.01 0.74
CA THR A 596 -20.06 -2.50 0.95
C THR A 596 -19.20 -1.33 1.45
N PRO A 597 -18.90 -1.22 2.76
CA PRO A 597 -18.24 -0.04 3.32
C PRO A 597 -16.84 0.15 2.75
N ALA A 598 -16.21 -0.95 2.36
CA ALA A 598 -14.90 -0.99 1.74
C ALA A 598 -14.86 -0.25 0.39
N THR A 599 -15.79 -0.54 -0.52
CA THR A 599 -15.85 0.10 -1.84
C THR A 599 -16.28 1.57 -1.75
N ARG A 600 -17.13 1.91 -0.76
CA ARG A 600 -17.50 3.30 -0.49
C ARG A 600 -16.29 4.15 -0.10
N ALA A 601 -15.49 3.66 0.87
CA ALA A 601 -14.28 4.36 1.30
C ALA A 601 -13.29 4.58 0.14
N VAL A 602 -13.11 3.59 -0.74
CA VAL A 602 -12.27 3.73 -1.93
C VAL A 602 -12.83 4.76 -2.91
N ASN A 603 -14.14 4.72 -3.20
CA ASN A 603 -14.77 5.68 -4.11
C ASN A 603 -14.64 7.13 -3.59
N GLU A 604 -14.90 7.36 -2.30
CA GLU A 604 -14.72 8.67 -1.65
C GLU A 604 -13.27 9.16 -1.73
N ALA A 605 -12.30 8.28 -1.46
CA ALA A 605 -10.89 8.58 -1.54
C ALA A 605 -10.46 8.94 -2.98
N VAL A 606 -10.89 8.16 -3.98
CA VAL A 606 -10.62 8.44 -5.41
C VAL A 606 -11.23 9.78 -5.82
N LEU A 607 -12.47 10.09 -5.45
CA LEU A 607 -13.10 11.39 -5.77
C LEU A 607 -12.33 12.58 -5.19
N SER A 608 -11.65 12.39 -4.05
CA SER A 608 -10.86 13.42 -3.40
C SER A 608 -9.47 13.62 -4.03
N GLY A 609 -8.87 12.56 -4.59
CA GLY A 609 -7.46 12.49 -4.99
C GLY A 609 -7.20 12.24 -6.49
N ALA A 610 -8.25 12.02 -7.30
CA ALA A 610 -8.09 11.59 -8.69
C ALA A 610 -7.29 12.58 -9.57
N PRO A 611 -6.44 12.08 -10.48
CA PRO A 611 -5.63 12.90 -11.38
C PRO A 611 -6.38 13.37 -12.64
N CYS A 612 -7.64 12.97 -12.83
CA CYS A 612 -8.51 13.29 -13.96
C CYS A 612 -9.99 13.20 -13.52
N SER A 613 -10.93 13.51 -14.42
CA SER A 613 -12.36 13.47 -14.10
C SER A 613 -12.79 12.07 -13.68
N VAL A 614 -13.80 11.99 -12.83
CA VAL A 614 -14.31 10.73 -12.26
C VAL A 614 -15.79 10.62 -12.55
N GLY A 615 -16.25 9.46 -12.99
CA GLY A 615 -17.64 9.10 -13.15
C GLY A 615 -18.01 7.96 -12.22
N ILE A 616 -19.13 8.06 -11.49
CA ILE A 616 -19.71 6.96 -10.72
C ILE A 616 -20.92 6.44 -11.47
N LEU A 617 -20.93 5.14 -11.76
CA LEU A 617 -22.03 4.46 -12.42
C LEU A 617 -22.88 3.71 -11.41
N ALA A 618 -24.12 4.15 -11.22
CA ALA A 618 -25.16 3.43 -10.49
C ALA A 618 -26.11 2.77 -11.50
N ASP A 619 -26.08 1.43 -11.58
CA ASP A 619 -26.96 0.69 -12.47
C ASP A 619 -28.24 0.22 -11.77
N ARG A 620 -29.41 0.59 -12.33
CA ARG A 620 -30.72 0.08 -11.90
C ARG A 620 -31.38 -0.84 -12.94
N GLY A 621 -30.62 -1.47 -13.84
CA GLY A 621 -31.13 -2.45 -14.82
C GLY A 621 -30.88 -2.09 -16.29
N PHE A 622 -30.01 -1.12 -16.55
CA PHE A 622 -29.61 -0.64 -17.87
C PHE A 622 -28.90 -1.70 -18.71
N ALA A 623 -28.23 -2.67 -18.09
CA ALA A 623 -27.56 -3.75 -18.81
C ALA A 623 -28.52 -4.78 -19.45
N GLY A 624 -29.82 -4.73 -19.11
CA GLY A 624 -30.84 -5.68 -19.58
C GLY A 624 -31.57 -5.28 -20.86
N SER A 625 -31.49 -4.03 -21.31
CA SER A 625 -32.17 -3.60 -22.53
C SER A 625 -31.37 -4.02 -23.77
N HIS A 626 -32.00 -4.84 -24.62
CA HIS A 626 -31.36 -5.46 -25.78
C HIS A 626 -31.49 -4.65 -27.07
N ASP A 627 -31.99 -3.42 -27.02
CA ASP A 627 -32.37 -2.66 -28.20
C ASP A 627 -31.42 -1.50 -28.53
N HIS A 628 -31.24 -1.24 -29.81
CA HIS A 628 -30.13 -0.45 -30.36
C HIS A 628 -30.30 1.08 -30.20
N ALA A 629 -31.37 1.53 -29.54
CA ALA A 629 -31.63 2.94 -29.30
C ALA A 629 -31.40 3.27 -27.82
N ALA A 630 -30.48 4.19 -27.53
CA ALA A 630 -30.21 4.66 -26.18
C ALA A 630 -30.74 6.08 -26.02
N ASN A 631 -31.73 6.26 -25.14
CA ASN A 631 -32.29 7.57 -24.82
C ASN A 631 -31.60 8.12 -23.56
N ILE A 632 -30.80 9.17 -23.73
CA ILE A 632 -29.98 9.77 -22.66
C ILE A 632 -30.61 11.08 -22.22
N ALA A 633 -30.80 11.27 -20.91
CA ALA A 633 -31.21 12.53 -20.31
C ALA A 633 -30.05 13.15 -19.52
N LEU A 634 -29.70 14.40 -19.81
CA LEU A 634 -28.71 15.18 -19.06
C LEU A 634 -29.44 16.26 -18.27
N LEU A 635 -29.31 16.24 -16.94
CA LEU A 635 -29.83 17.29 -16.07
C LEU A 635 -28.71 18.30 -15.77
N TYR A 636 -28.93 19.56 -16.12
CA TYR A 636 -27.94 20.64 -16.01
C TYR A 636 -28.42 21.70 -15.02
N PHE A 637 -27.80 21.76 -13.85
CA PHE A 637 -28.06 22.71 -12.76
C PHE A 637 -27.02 23.84 -12.68
N GLY A 638 -25.87 23.67 -13.34
CA GLY A 638 -24.78 24.63 -13.41
C GLY A 638 -23.50 24.17 -12.70
N GLY A 639 -22.36 24.66 -13.19
CA GLY A 639 -21.04 24.43 -12.60
C GLY A 639 -20.11 23.52 -13.43
N PRO A 640 -18.90 23.24 -12.89
CA PRO A 640 -17.83 22.55 -13.62
C PRO A 640 -18.17 21.07 -13.88
N ASP A 641 -18.83 20.42 -12.93
CA ASP A 641 -19.23 19.02 -13.01
C ASP A 641 -20.29 18.80 -14.10
N ASP A 642 -21.27 19.69 -14.21
CA ASP A 642 -22.32 19.64 -15.25
C ASP A 642 -21.77 19.94 -16.65
N ARG A 643 -20.79 20.84 -16.78
CA ARG A 643 -20.09 21.08 -18.05
C ARG A 643 -19.32 19.84 -18.52
N GLU A 644 -18.68 19.14 -17.60
CA GLU A 644 -17.99 17.89 -17.88
C GLU A 644 -18.98 16.77 -18.25
N ALA A 645 -20.09 16.68 -17.52
CA ALA A 645 -21.20 15.78 -17.79
C ALA A 645 -21.77 16.01 -19.20
N LEU A 646 -22.02 17.28 -19.57
CA LEU A 646 -22.43 17.69 -20.91
C LEU A 646 -21.41 17.31 -21.97
N ALA A 647 -20.10 17.52 -21.72
CA ALA A 647 -19.05 17.14 -22.66
C ALA A 647 -19.05 15.62 -22.95
N TYR A 648 -19.29 14.80 -21.93
CA TYR A 648 -19.36 13.35 -22.08
C TYR A 648 -20.65 12.90 -22.78
N ALA A 649 -21.81 13.44 -22.37
CA ALA A 649 -23.11 13.15 -22.98
C ALA A 649 -23.17 13.60 -24.46
N TRP A 650 -22.61 14.77 -24.77
CA TRP A 650 -22.50 15.26 -26.14
C TRP A 650 -21.66 14.32 -27.02
N ARG A 651 -20.61 13.72 -26.46
CA ARG A 651 -19.85 12.69 -27.19
C ARG A 651 -20.70 11.45 -27.46
N MET A 652 -21.57 11.03 -26.53
CA MET A 652 -22.46 9.87 -26.73
C MET A 652 -23.47 10.11 -27.85
N ALA A 653 -24.00 11.33 -27.97
CA ALA A 653 -24.96 11.71 -29.02
C ALA A 653 -24.42 11.55 -30.46
N GLY A 654 -23.11 11.44 -30.66
CA GLY A 654 -22.53 11.16 -31.98
C GLY A 654 -22.79 9.73 -32.50
N GLY A 655 -23.33 8.83 -31.67
CA GLY A 655 -23.66 7.45 -32.05
C GLY A 655 -24.93 7.33 -32.89
N GLU A 656 -24.91 6.44 -33.88
CA GLU A 656 -26.13 6.07 -34.59
C GLU A 656 -27.12 5.39 -33.62
N GLY A 657 -28.32 5.97 -33.46
CA GLY A 657 -29.35 5.44 -32.57
C GLY A 657 -29.34 6.00 -31.14
N VAL A 658 -28.47 6.95 -30.82
CA VAL A 658 -28.50 7.64 -29.51
C VAL A 658 -29.35 8.91 -29.62
N SER A 659 -30.29 9.12 -28.70
CA SER A 659 -30.99 10.40 -28.55
C SER A 659 -30.55 11.07 -27.24
N LEU A 660 -30.30 12.38 -27.27
CA LEU A 660 -29.86 13.14 -26.10
C LEU A 660 -30.86 14.25 -25.79
N THR A 661 -31.42 14.23 -24.59
CA THR A 661 -32.29 15.28 -24.05
C THR A 661 -31.52 16.04 -22.98
N VAL A 662 -31.23 17.31 -23.23
CA VAL A 662 -30.57 18.20 -22.27
C VAL A 662 -31.62 19.10 -21.63
N VAL A 663 -31.76 19.02 -20.30
CA VAL A 663 -32.67 19.84 -19.52
C VAL A 663 -31.86 20.77 -18.62
N ARG A 664 -31.92 22.07 -18.90
CA ARG A 664 -31.31 23.11 -18.09
C ARG A 664 -32.31 23.62 -17.06
N PHE A 665 -31.94 23.55 -15.78
CA PHE A 665 -32.69 24.12 -14.67
C PHE A 665 -32.14 25.50 -14.34
N ILE A 666 -33.01 26.50 -14.27
CA ILE A 666 -32.68 27.90 -13.97
C ILE A 666 -33.54 28.34 -12.78
N SER A 667 -32.96 29.05 -11.81
CA SER A 667 -33.74 29.59 -10.70
C SER A 667 -34.46 30.88 -11.12
N SER A 668 -35.73 31.02 -10.75
CA SER A 668 -36.57 32.18 -11.08
C SER A 668 -36.01 33.52 -10.57
N GLY A 669 -35.27 33.51 -9.45
CA GLY A 669 -34.54 34.67 -8.95
C GLY A 669 -33.44 35.19 -9.89
N GLU A 670 -32.97 34.35 -10.81
CA GLU A 670 -31.88 34.68 -11.74
C GLU A 670 -32.35 35.38 -13.02
N SER A 671 -33.66 35.39 -13.29
CA SER A 671 -34.28 36.05 -14.46
C SER A 671 -34.64 37.52 -14.17
N ALA A 672 -34.80 37.89 -12.89
CA ALA A 672 -35.18 39.24 -12.46
C ALA A 672 -33.98 40.22 -12.37
N ASN A 673 -32.76 39.72 -12.19
CA ASN A 673 -31.57 40.57 -11.97
C ASN A 673 -30.94 41.17 -13.24
N GLY A 674 -31.58 41.03 -14.41
CA GLY A 674 -31.17 41.74 -15.62
C GLY A 674 -31.42 43.26 -15.58
N LYS A 675 -32.24 43.76 -14.64
CA LYS A 675 -32.59 45.20 -14.53
C LYS A 675 -33.04 45.61 -13.11
N SER A 676 -32.11 45.90 -12.21
CA SER A 676 -32.23 47.03 -11.26
C SER A 676 -31.08 47.02 -10.26
N GLY A 677 -30.26 48.09 -10.28
CA GLY A 677 -29.41 48.41 -9.14
C GLY A 677 -30.25 49.01 -8.02
N HIS A 678 -30.17 48.43 -6.83
CA HIS A 678 -30.33 49.16 -5.59
C HIS A 678 -29.28 48.69 -4.58
N MET A 679 -28.60 49.69 -4.04
CA MET A 679 -27.45 49.63 -3.16
C MET A 679 -27.97 49.65 -1.72
N GLU A 680 -27.78 48.56 -0.97
CA GLU A 680 -27.90 48.54 0.49
C GLU A 680 -26.63 47.93 1.12
N ASP A 681 -26.32 48.40 2.33
CA ASP A 681 -25.00 48.46 2.97
C ASP A 681 -24.27 47.11 3.23
N PRO A 682 -22.91 47.11 3.25
CA PRO A 682 -22.12 45.90 3.44
C PRO A 682 -21.82 45.62 4.92
N SER A 683 -22.34 44.52 5.45
CA SER A 683 -21.84 43.95 6.71
C SER A 683 -21.89 42.42 6.73
N ASP A 684 -21.11 41.77 5.86
CA ASP A 684 -20.36 40.56 6.24
C ASP A 684 -19.28 40.22 5.20
N GLY A 685 -18.03 40.08 5.65
CA GLY A 685 -16.86 39.92 4.76
C GLY A 685 -16.68 38.52 4.15
N PHE A 686 -17.69 37.65 4.22
CA PHE A 686 -17.61 36.25 3.80
C PHE A 686 -18.49 35.92 2.57
N GLU A 687 -19.54 36.70 2.27
CA GLU A 687 -20.42 36.44 1.11
C GLU A 687 -19.81 36.88 -0.23
N VAL A 688 -19.02 37.95 -0.24
CA VAL A 688 -18.53 38.58 -1.48
C VAL A 688 -17.63 37.67 -2.33
N SER A 689 -16.92 36.71 -1.72
CA SER A 689 -16.08 35.76 -2.47
C SER A 689 -16.85 34.61 -3.12
N LEU A 690 -17.96 34.16 -2.52
CA LEU A 690 -18.78 33.07 -3.05
C LEU A 690 -19.64 33.55 -4.24
N GLU A 691 -20.16 34.78 -4.17
CA GLU A 691 -20.93 35.38 -5.27
C GLU A 691 -20.08 35.61 -6.53
N MET A 692 -18.84 36.07 -6.38
CA MET A 692 -17.93 36.29 -7.52
C MET A 692 -17.56 34.99 -8.25
N ASP A 693 -17.34 33.89 -7.52
CA ASP A 693 -17.05 32.58 -8.13
C ASP A 693 -18.30 31.99 -8.81
N TYR A 694 -19.50 32.20 -8.25
CA TYR A 694 -20.77 31.74 -8.84
C TYR A 694 -21.10 32.44 -10.17
N GLU A 695 -20.98 33.77 -10.23
CA GLU A 695 -21.20 34.53 -11.48
C GLU A 695 -20.18 34.17 -12.57
N GLN A 696 -18.91 33.98 -12.19
CA GLN A 696 -17.88 33.59 -13.13
C GLN A 696 -18.15 32.19 -13.72
N GLU A 697 -18.54 31.23 -12.89
CA GLU A 697 -18.92 29.89 -13.33
C GLU A 697 -20.16 29.91 -14.23
N ARG A 698 -21.15 30.74 -13.90
CA ARG A 698 -22.34 30.96 -14.73
C ARG A 698 -22.01 31.49 -16.13
N LEU A 699 -21.13 32.48 -16.23
CA LEU A 699 -20.69 33.00 -17.54
C LEU A 699 -20.02 31.92 -18.39
N LEU A 700 -19.23 31.03 -17.76
CA LEU A 700 -18.61 29.92 -18.45
C LEU A 700 -19.61 28.84 -18.85
N ASP A 701 -20.66 28.62 -18.05
CA ASP A 701 -21.77 27.73 -18.37
C ASP A 701 -22.55 28.24 -19.59
N ASP A 702 -22.90 29.52 -19.61
CA ASP A 702 -23.61 30.16 -20.71
C ASP A 702 -22.80 30.10 -22.02
N ASP A 703 -21.50 30.41 -21.98
CA ASP A 703 -20.60 30.28 -23.14
C ASP A 703 -20.50 28.83 -23.64
N TYR A 704 -20.42 27.85 -22.74
CA TYR A 704 -20.31 26.45 -23.12
C TYR A 704 -21.63 25.89 -23.68
N LEU A 705 -22.77 26.23 -23.08
CA LEU A 705 -24.10 25.89 -23.58
C LEU A 705 -24.39 26.57 -24.92
N GLN A 706 -23.96 27.81 -25.13
CA GLN A 706 -24.09 28.49 -26.42
C GLN A 706 -23.28 27.77 -27.51
N LYS A 707 -22.05 27.34 -27.20
CA LYS A 707 -21.24 26.50 -28.10
C LYS A 707 -21.91 25.17 -28.42
N PHE A 708 -22.53 24.54 -27.42
CA PHE A 708 -23.31 23.32 -27.63
C PHE A 708 -24.47 23.57 -28.60
N ARG A 709 -25.35 24.54 -28.31
CA ARG A 709 -26.52 24.86 -29.15
C ARG A 709 -26.15 25.23 -30.58
N THR A 710 -25.10 26.02 -30.76
CA THR A 710 -24.65 26.44 -32.10
C THR A 710 -24.11 25.26 -32.91
N ALA A 711 -23.50 24.27 -32.27
CA ALA A 711 -22.98 23.09 -32.94
C ALA A 711 -24.04 22.00 -33.16
N THR A 712 -25.13 21.98 -32.39
CA THR A 712 -26.18 20.95 -32.45
C THR A 712 -27.50 21.43 -33.07
N ALA A 713 -27.58 22.67 -33.55
CA ALA A 713 -28.81 23.28 -34.09
C ALA A 713 -29.49 22.48 -35.21
N ASP A 714 -28.71 21.74 -36.02
CA ASP A 714 -29.21 20.96 -37.16
C ASP A 714 -29.43 19.46 -36.83
N ASP A 715 -29.09 19.02 -35.62
CA ASP A 715 -29.14 17.61 -35.23
C ASP A 715 -30.48 17.23 -34.60
N LYS A 716 -31.23 16.35 -35.27
CA LYS A 716 -32.54 15.88 -34.81
C LYS A 716 -32.47 14.87 -33.66
N SER A 717 -31.29 14.33 -33.37
CA SER A 717 -31.07 13.38 -32.27
C SER A 717 -30.95 14.08 -30.91
N ILE A 718 -30.80 15.42 -30.90
CA ILE A 718 -30.56 16.20 -29.69
C ILE A 718 -31.75 17.14 -29.44
N SER A 719 -32.34 17.05 -28.25
CA SER A 719 -33.38 17.96 -27.77
C SER A 719 -32.87 18.78 -26.59
N TYR A 720 -33.25 20.05 -26.53
CA TYR A 720 -32.78 20.99 -25.52
C TYR A 720 -33.96 21.76 -24.92
N PHE A 721 -34.09 21.73 -23.60
CA PHE A 721 -35.15 22.37 -22.84
C PHE A 721 -34.58 23.24 -21.71
N GLU A 722 -35.21 24.39 -21.44
CA GLU A 722 -34.93 25.22 -20.26
C GLU A 722 -36.17 25.24 -19.36
N LEU A 723 -35.99 24.92 -18.09
CA LEU A 723 -37.02 24.94 -17.07
C LEU A 723 -36.64 25.99 -16.03
N VAL A 724 -37.49 27.01 -15.88
CA VAL A 724 -37.35 28.05 -14.86
C VAL A 724 -38.20 27.64 -13.67
N LEU A 725 -37.57 27.45 -12.51
CA LEU A 725 -38.20 26.95 -11.29
C LEU A 725 -37.96 27.91 -10.13
N ASN A 726 -38.92 28.02 -9.22
CA ASN A 726 -38.81 28.90 -8.05
C ASN A 726 -38.13 28.19 -6.88
N ASP A 727 -38.53 26.95 -6.62
CA ASP A 727 -38.17 26.20 -5.41
C ASP A 727 -37.64 24.79 -5.71
N GLU A 728 -36.96 24.19 -4.73
CA GLU A 728 -36.43 22.82 -4.79
C GLU A 728 -37.53 21.75 -4.94
N GLU A 729 -38.73 21.99 -4.39
CA GLU A 729 -39.88 21.08 -4.54
C GLU A 729 -40.36 21.01 -6.00
N GLU A 730 -40.34 22.14 -6.70
CA GLU A 730 -40.67 22.20 -8.13
C GLU A 730 -39.63 21.44 -8.96
N ALA A 731 -38.35 21.49 -8.56
CA ALA A 731 -37.27 20.74 -9.21
C ALA A 731 -37.44 19.23 -9.04
N ILE A 732 -37.75 18.75 -7.83
CA ILE A 732 -38.05 17.32 -7.60
C ILE A 732 -39.26 16.89 -8.43
N LYS A 733 -40.32 17.70 -8.47
CA LYS A 733 -41.52 17.38 -9.23
C LYS A 733 -41.25 17.34 -10.75
N ALA A 734 -40.44 18.26 -11.26
CA ALA A 734 -40.02 18.27 -12.67
C ALA A 734 -39.23 17.00 -13.02
N ILE A 735 -38.25 16.61 -12.19
CA ILE A 735 -37.48 15.37 -12.40
C ILE A 735 -38.40 14.14 -12.36
N LYS A 736 -39.32 14.06 -11.39
CA LYS A 736 -40.29 12.95 -11.31
C LYS A 736 -41.25 12.89 -12.49
N SER A 737 -41.61 14.04 -13.07
CA SER A 737 -42.46 14.07 -14.27
C SER A 737 -41.77 13.48 -15.51
N MET A 738 -40.43 13.38 -15.50
CA MET A 738 -39.66 12.81 -16.61
C MET A 738 -39.60 11.28 -16.63
N ASP A 739 -40.00 10.60 -15.54
CA ASP A 739 -39.95 9.14 -15.38
C ASP A 739 -40.73 8.37 -16.47
N GLY A 740 -41.73 9.02 -17.08
CA GLY A 740 -42.58 8.44 -18.14
C GLY A 740 -42.02 8.53 -19.57
N HIS A 741 -40.89 9.20 -19.81
CA HIS A 741 -40.38 9.45 -21.16
C HIS A 741 -39.44 8.36 -21.73
N GLY A 742 -39.22 7.26 -21.00
CA GLY A 742 -38.44 6.13 -21.50
C GLY A 742 -36.95 6.45 -21.71
N HIS A 743 -36.33 7.12 -20.75
CA HIS A 743 -34.89 7.37 -20.72
C HIS A 743 -34.14 6.19 -20.11
N ASP A 744 -33.10 5.71 -20.79
CA ASP A 744 -32.30 4.57 -20.34
C ASP A 744 -31.14 4.99 -19.40
N LEU A 745 -30.61 6.21 -19.59
CA LEU A 745 -29.46 6.74 -18.85
C LEU A 745 -29.68 8.21 -18.47
N TYR A 746 -29.59 8.50 -17.18
CA TYR A 746 -29.47 9.86 -16.67
C TYR A 746 -27.99 10.20 -16.44
N VAL A 747 -27.55 11.34 -16.95
CA VAL A 747 -26.22 11.88 -16.73
C VAL A 747 -26.36 13.16 -15.91
N VAL A 748 -25.62 13.27 -14.81
CA VAL A 748 -25.69 14.42 -13.89
C VAL A 748 -24.29 14.78 -13.40
N GLY A 749 -24.01 16.06 -13.16
CA GLY A 749 -22.83 16.44 -12.41
C GLY A 749 -23.02 16.21 -10.92
N ARG A 750 -21.92 16.01 -10.20
CA ARG A 750 -21.93 15.84 -8.73
C ARG A 750 -22.32 17.12 -7.99
N GLY A 751 -22.01 18.30 -8.57
CA GLY A 751 -22.34 19.60 -8.00
C GLY A 751 -21.40 20.05 -6.87
N ARG A 752 -20.12 19.67 -6.90
CA ARG A 752 -19.19 19.96 -5.81
C ARG A 752 -18.88 21.46 -5.69
N GLY A 753 -19.13 22.04 -4.51
CA GLY A 753 -18.71 23.39 -4.15
C GLY A 753 -19.57 24.52 -4.73
N MET A 754 -20.63 24.18 -5.45
CA MET A 754 -21.64 25.12 -5.94
C MET A 754 -22.91 24.94 -5.13
N VAL A 755 -23.38 26.00 -4.47
CA VAL A 755 -24.67 25.99 -3.78
C VAL A 755 -25.70 26.52 -4.76
N CYS A 756 -26.34 25.63 -5.54
CA CYS A 756 -27.48 26.02 -6.35
C CYS A 756 -28.73 26.06 -5.46
N PRO A 757 -29.51 27.16 -5.46
CA PRO A 757 -30.71 27.30 -4.63
C PRO A 757 -31.78 26.23 -4.90
N LEU A 758 -31.75 25.60 -6.08
CA LEU A 758 -32.64 24.48 -6.43
C LEU A 758 -32.21 23.13 -5.83
N THR A 759 -31.02 23.07 -5.20
CA THR A 759 -30.42 21.82 -4.68
C THR A 759 -29.96 21.92 -3.23
N SER A 760 -30.04 23.10 -2.62
CA SER A 760 -29.49 23.37 -1.28
C SER A 760 -30.15 22.56 -0.18
N GLY A 761 -31.49 22.45 -0.16
CA GLY A 761 -32.18 21.64 0.83
C GLY A 761 -32.04 20.14 0.58
N LEU A 762 -31.78 19.70 -0.66
CA LEU A 762 -31.50 18.27 -0.92
C LEU A 762 -30.13 17.83 -0.41
N ALA A 763 -29.15 18.74 -0.38
CA ALA A 763 -27.78 18.43 0.04
C ALA A 763 -27.69 18.01 1.53
N ASP A 764 -28.54 18.58 2.38
CA ASP A 764 -28.57 18.30 3.83
C ASP A 764 -29.15 16.92 4.18
N TRP A 765 -29.88 16.30 3.25
CA TRP A 765 -30.60 15.03 3.45
C TRP A 765 -30.08 13.88 2.58
N CYS A 766 -28.85 13.97 2.07
CA CYS A 766 -28.23 12.94 1.23
C CYS A 766 -27.77 11.71 2.04
N ASP A 767 -28.18 10.51 1.62
CA ASP A 767 -27.69 9.25 2.19
C ASP A 767 -26.27 8.91 1.69
N CYS A 768 -26.00 9.22 0.42
CA CYS A 768 -24.73 8.98 -0.27
C CYS A 768 -24.12 10.30 -0.83
N PRO A 769 -23.43 11.11 0.00
CA PRO A 769 -22.81 12.38 -0.41
C PRO A 769 -21.76 12.25 -1.54
N GLU A 770 -21.27 11.05 -1.83
CA GLU A 770 -20.42 10.77 -2.99
C GLU A 770 -21.14 10.96 -4.35
N LEU A 771 -22.48 10.88 -4.38
CA LEU A 771 -23.29 11.04 -5.60
C LEU A 771 -23.75 12.49 -5.84
N GLY A 772 -23.74 13.32 -4.81
CA GLY A 772 -24.33 14.66 -4.84
C GLY A 772 -25.87 14.64 -4.73
N PRO A 773 -26.53 15.80 -4.56
CA PRO A 773 -27.95 15.87 -4.21
C PRO A 773 -28.89 15.24 -5.25
N ILE A 774 -28.64 15.54 -6.53
CA ILE A 774 -29.45 15.02 -7.64
C ILE A 774 -29.13 13.55 -7.92
N GLY A 775 -27.85 13.18 -7.85
CA GLY A 775 -27.42 11.79 -8.02
C GLY A 775 -27.99 10.87 -6.95
N ASP A 776 -28.01 11.32 -5.70
CA ASP A 776 -28.64 10.60 -4.58
C ASP A 776 -30.14 10.46 -4.82
N LEU A 777 -30.85 11.55 -5.15
CA LEU A 777 -32.28 11.53 -5.46
C LEU A 777 -32.64 10.47 -6.52
N LEU A 778 -31.90 10.42 -7.64
CA LEU A 778 -32.13 9.47 -8.74
C LEU A 778 -31.85 8.00 -8.36
N VAL A 779 -30.97 7.77 -7.41
CA VAL A 779 -30.56 6.41 -6.99
C VAL A 779 -31.40 5.90 -5.82
N THR A 780 -31.73 6.74 -4.84
CA THR A 780 -32.42 6.36 -3.61
C THR A 780 -33.95 6.48 -3.70
N SER A 781 -34.48 7.35 -4.56
CA SER A 781 -35.94 7.49 -4.71
C SER A 781 -36.57 6.33 -5.46
N GLU A 782 -37.81 6.02 -5.08
CA GLU A 782 -38.70 5.09 -5.78
C GLU A 782 -39.18 5.73 -7.08
N PHE A 783 -38.48 5.45 -8.18
CA PHE A 783 -38.93 5.67 -9.55
C PHE A 783 -39.55 4.38 -10.09
N GLU A 784 -40.57 4.50 -10.94
CA GLU A 784 -41.25 3.33 -11.53
C GLU A 784 -40.46 2.76 -12.71
N SER A 785 -39.69 3.59 -13.41
CA SER A 785 -38.88 3.18 -14.56
C SER A 785 -37.48 2.67 -14.17
N VAL A 786 -36.92 1.83 -15.04
CA VAL A 786 -35.63 1.15 -14.87
C VAL A 786 -34.57 1.89 -15.68
N PHE A 787 -33.71 2.70 -15.03
CA PHE A 787 -32.66 3.48 -15.70
C PHE A 787 -31.32 3.46 -14.95
N SER A 788 -30.21 3.64 -15.67
CA SER A 788 -28.90 3.88 -15.06
C SER A 788 -28.68 5.36 -14.76
N VAL A 789 -27.82 5.65 -13.79
CA VAL A 789 -27.38 7.01 -13.46
C VAL A 789 -25.86 7.08 -13.54
N LEU A 790 -25.34 8.04 -14.30
CA LEU A 790 -23.93 8.38 -14.37
C LEU A 790 -23.69 9.75 -13.72
N ILE A 791 -23.00 9.74 -12.59
CA ILE A 791 -22.63 10.94 -11.85
C ILE A 791 -21.21 11.32 -12.27
N VAL A 792 -21.00 12.54 -12.76
CA VAL A 792 -19.69 13.01 -13.26
C VAL A 792 -19.14 14.10 -12.34
N GLN A 793 -17.85 13.98 -12.00
CA GLN A 793 -17.07 14.99 -11.29
C GLN A 793 -15.89 15.43 -12.18
N GLN A 794 -15.79 16.73 -12.44
CA GLN A 794 -14.71 17.30 -13.22
C GLN A 794 -13.40 17.35 -12.41
N TYR A 795 -12.27 17.12 -13.10
CA TYR A 795 -10.96 17.39 -12.52
C TYR A 795 -10.69 18.90 -12.41
N VAL A 796 -10.59 19.37 -11.16
CA VAL A 796 -10.13 20.71 -10.82
C VAL A 796 -8.67 20.64 -10.35
N LYS A 797 -7.84 21.56 -10.85
CA LYS A 797 -6.44 21.68 -10.38
C LYS A 797 -6.47 22.28 -8.97
N THR A 798 -6.43 21.42 -7.95
CA THR A 798 -6.27 21.85 -6.56
C THR A 798 -4.90 22.53 -6.40
N ASN A 799 -4.90 23.85 -6.14
CA ASN A 799 -3.74 24.53 -5.58
C ASN A 799 -3.58 24.08 -4.12
N ARG A 800 -3.04 22.88 -3.89
CA ARG A 800 -2.68 22.41 -2.56
C ARG A 800 -1.47 23.21 -2.04
N SER A 801 -1.75 24.40 -1.50
CA SER A 801 -0.84 25.17 -0.65
C SER A 801 -1.54 26.19 0.27
N ARG A 802 -2.84 26.02 0.57
CA ARG A 802 -3.53 26.93 1.52
C ARG A 802 -4.45 26.35 2.58
N GLU A 803 -4.67 25.04 2.63
CA GLU A 803 -5.43 24.42 3.74
C GLU A 803 -4.54 23.45 4.51
N GLY A 804 -3.94 23.98 5.57
CA GLY A 804 -3.08 23.23 6.48
C GLY A 804 -2.14 24.14 7.27
N SER A 805 -2.68 24.99 8.15
CA SER A 805 -2.05 25.47 9.40
C SER A 805 -2.75 26.74 9.90
N ILE A 806 -3.69 26.59 10.84
CA ILE A 806 -3.93 27.67 11.81
C ILE A 806 -2.82 27.55 12.86
N ARG A 807 -1.70 28.26 12.61
CA ARG A 807 -0.81 28.90 13.59
C ARG A 807 0.43 29.44 12.86
N SER A 808 0.38 30.73 12.55
CA SER A 808 1.43 31.74 12.81
C SER A 808 1.44 32.82 11.73
N SER A 809 1.40 34.04 12.22
CA SER A 809 1.65 35.29 11.52
C SER A 809 3.01 35.31 10.82
N ASN A 810 3.06 35.57 9.51
CA ASN A 810 3.84 36.70 8.98
C ASN A 810 3.60 36.92 7.48
N SER A 811 3.53 38.19 7.14
CA SER A 811 3.46 38.75 5.79
C SER A 811 4.76 38.52 5.01
N GLY A 812 4.62 38.32 3.69
CA GLY A 812 5.74 38.19 2.76
C GLY A 812 5.29 38.50 1.33
N ASN A 813 5.43 39.77 0.98
CA ASN A 813 5.20 40.38 -0.32
C ASN A 813 6.11 39.78 -1.40
N TYR A 814 5.60 39.33 -2.55
CA TYR A 814 6.30 39.36 -3.85
C TYR A 814 5.25 39.36 -4.96
N GLY A 815 5.09 40.52 -5.60
CA GLY A 815 4.36 40.66 -6.85
C GLY A 815 5.28 40.37 -8.04
N GLU A 816 4.69 39.86 -9.11
CA GLU A 816 5.23 40.03 -10.46
C GLU A 816 4.06 40.25 -11.43
N GLU A 817 4.19 41.33 -12.19
CA GLU A 817 3.23 41.90 -13.13
C GLU A 817 3.01 41.01 -14.36
N MET A 818 1.80 41.06 -14.93
CA MET A 818 1.63 40.83 -16.37
C MET A 818 0.54 41.74 -16.96
N VAL A 819 1.01 42.90 -17.43
CA VAL A 819 0.59 43.77 -18.55
C VAL A 819 -0.80 43.52 -19.19
N MET A 820 -1.74 44.44 -18.93
CA MET A 820 -2.90 44.71 -19.79
C MET A 820 -2.53 45.57 -21.00
N ARG A 821 -3.15 45.30 -22.15
CA ARG A 821 -3.37 46.28 -23.23
C ARG A 821 -4.88 46.50 -23.42
N PRO A 822 -5.36 47.75 -23.51
CA PRO A 822 -6.77 48.03 -23.74
C PRO A 822 -7.07 48.27 -25.23
N SER A 823 -8.27 47.89 -25.67
CA SER A 823 -8.94 48.41 -26.87
C SER A 823 -10.40 48.64 -26.50
N LEU A 824 -10.78 49.90 -26.25
CA LEU A 824 -11.41 50.82 -27.20
C LEU A 824 -12.92 50.55 -27.38
N SER A 825 -13.65 51.48 -26.78
CA SER A 825 -15.08 51.74 -26.85
C SER A 825 -15.60 52.03 -28.25
N GLY A 826 -16.88 51.69 -28.46
CA GLY A 826 -17.79 52.48 -29.29
C GLY A 826 -18.67 51.65 -30.22
N SER A 827 -19.98 51.59 -29.92
CA SER A 827 -21.01 52.26 -30.74
C SER A 827 -22.41 51.78 -30.35
N ASP A 828 -23.25 52.74 -30.01
CA ASP A 828 -24.71 52.64 -29.94
C ASP A 828 -25.35 52.05 -31.20
N GLY A 829 -26.45 51.33 -31.01
CA GLY A 829 -27.37 50.92 -32.07
C GLY A 829 -28.60 50.24 -31.48
N GLY A 830 -29.64 51.02 -31.19
CA GLY A 830 -30.93 50.52 -30.72
C GLY A 830 -31.82 49.96 -31.83
N LEU A 831 -32.78 49.12 -31.41
CA LEU A 831 -33.99 48.59 -32.08
C LEU A 831 -34.44 47.42 -31.17
N GLU A 832 -35.69 47.06 -30.91
CA GLU A 832 -37.03 47.64 -30.99
C GLU A 832 -37.93 46.65 -30.20
N HIS A 833 -39.02 47.10 -29.59
CA HIS A 833 -40.00 46.24 -28.90
C HIS A 833 -41.00 45.64 -29.91
N TYR A 834 -41.38 44.36 -29.75
CA TYR A 834 -42.65 43.65 -30.10
C TYR A 834 -42.32 42.19 -30.51
N GLY A 835 -42.99 41.12 -30.06
CA GLY A 835 -44.10 40.97 -29.13
C GLY A 835 -44.52 39.50 -28.94
N SER A 836 -45.46 39.33 -28.00
CA SER A 836 -46.47 38.28 -27.88
C SER A 836 -46.05 36.80 -27.83
N PHE A 837 -46.08 36.29 -26.60
CA PHE A 837 -46.34 34.90 -26.23
C PHE A 837 -47.45 34.24 -27.09
N ARG A 838 -47.26 32.95 -27.40
CA ARG A 838 -48.32 32.02 -27.74
C ARG A 838 -48.15 30.79 -26.83
N GLU A 839 -49.21 30.50 -26.09
CA GLU A 839 -49.35 29.39 -25.14
C GLU A 839 -49.08 28.03 -25.80
N TRP A 840 -48.46 27.14 -25.04
CA TRP A 840 -48.24 25.74 -25.36
C TRP A 840 -49.45 24.96 -24.84
N ASP A 841 -50.38 24.63 -25.74
CA ASP A 841 -51.54 23.80 -25.42
C ASP A 841 -51.13 22.33 -25.30
N HIS A 842 -51.52 21.72 -24.18
CA HIS A 842 -51.62 20.28 -24.02
C HIS A 842 -52.73 19.74 -24.93
N GLU A 843 -52.38 18.85 -25.86
CA GLU A 843 -53.16 17.67 -26.34
C GLU A 843 -52.74 17.29 -27.78
N ASN A 844 -51.75 16.40 -27.88
CA ASN A 844 -51.78 15.12 -28.63
C ASN A 844 -50.38 14.49 -28.74
#